data_AF-A0AA51NAR0-F1
#
_entry.id   AF-A0AA51NAR0-F1
#
_cell.length_a   1.000
_cell.length_b   1.000
_cell.length_c   1.000
_cell.angle_alpha   90.00
_cell.angle_beta   90.00
_cell.angle_gamma   90.00
#
_symmetry.space_group_name_H-M   'P 1'
#
loop_
_entity.id
_entity.type
_entity.pdbx_description
1 polymer ?
#
loop_
_entity_poly.entity_id
_entity_poly.type
_entity_poly.pdbx_seq_one_letter_code
_entity_poly.pdbx_strand_id
1 'polypeptide(L)'
;MLLKSFIEEAQNNSKYLDGNLSIEFGFLPKEEPSQTNNEALKEWEELCERIPELYFKDQSQEEIENLTPLYIDKIKGQDITRAVSVMSLLASAYWRHGTKNKFSIRNTIEYGELPKVLEEPWIELSKRLNREKAPYQSSYDLFMNNFKLKPNLEYNIENIKIENLEVLNKSFGNEPERIFYMSFVEIHAALTPVVECLCEIENAIKSETLSTNEKFDNLSRYLNKISSAIKQANRALVKISPVKRSKTFCDPIQWAKTVGVFALPPANYTQGGTSGTSTPMVHVLDAICGRKSYDSYYGEYVSKEGEPLLPLVIKEFTKLVYKLDVKGWIENQEVKNDEYANLIDSFNNLIDTYTGANGFLDKHTAKVFNYLGVATFVGRNESTSGHQRYITKETWKKVSDELKIAQFERKKLFDEEIQLNSKSELKIEESENTISAFELVKHYRSNDALIAINSNVFEVTSYLELHPGGKSIIQPYLGHDATQEFNMVSGHSTNMAQKLLSKYWVGKLTEERNYPEFHHYEKLLKAFTRTYNIIDLQLSNEIKELKSATLNLTQIKNQFISDLLQNLISLLEDKGISIRFNHSSWKEFMDYMSKTELESFDNFILDELHKNLKQLLTFGQKLLENSIDLMVDFIESNNQAPIDELELLLQKEFKNYEEKLNESFSETLDAV
;
A
#
# COMPACT_ATOMS: atom_id res chain seq x y z
N MET A 1 36.40 6.40 10.16
CA MET A 1 36.71 5.55 8.99
C MET A 1 35.83 6.00 7.85
N LEU A 2 36.36 6.11 6.63
CA LEU A 2 35.58 6.38 5.42
C LEU A 2 34.76 5.14 5.03
N LEU A 3 33.63 5.32 4.35
CA LEU A 3 32.76 4.25 3.86
C LEU A 3 33.51 3.30 2.95
N LYS A 4 34.29 3.82 1.99
CA LYS A 4 35.07 2.99 1.06
C LYS A 4 36.10 2.13 1.81
N SER A 5 36.83 2.72 2.74
CA SER A 5 37.81 1.98 3.56
C SER A 5 37.13 0.93 4.45
N PHE A 6 35.95 1.22 4.99
CA PHE A 6 35.15 0.22 5.73
C PHE A 6 34.78 -0.97 4.85
N ILE A 7 34.30 -0.71 3.63
CA ILE A 7 33.89 -1.78 2.70
C ILE A 7 35.10 -2.67 2.35
N GLU A 8 36.25 -2.07 2.06
CA GLU A 8 37.49 -2.80 1.74
C GLU A 8 38.02 -3.62 2.94
N GLU A 9 37.97 -3.06 4.15
CA GLU A 9 38.34 -3.78 5.38
C GLU A 9 37.37 -4.93 5.64
N ALA A 10 36.06 -4.68 5.50
CA ALA A 10 35.03 -5.65 5.83
C ALA A 10 35.15 -6.92 4.96
N GLN A 11 35.49 -6.77 3.69
CA GLN A 11 35.67 -7.89 2.76
C GLN A 11 36.81 -8.84 3.13
N ASN A 12 37.80 -8.36 3.86
CA ASN A 12 38.99 -9.14 4.22
C ASN A 12 38.99 -9.60 5.69
N ASN A 13 37.93 -9.30 6.43
CA ASN A 13 37.86 -9.54 7.87
C ASN A 13 36.79 -10.58 8.19
N SER A 14 37.22 -11.71 8.77
CA SER A 14 36.35 -12.83 9.14
C SER A 14 35.25 -12.48 10.15
N LYS A 15 35.32 -11.31 10.79
CA LYS A 15 34.23 -10.78 11.62
C LYS A 15 32.95 -10.51 10.79
N TYR A 16 33.08 -10.21 9.50
CA TYR A 16 31.98 -9.84 8.61
C TYR A 16 31.64 -10.95 7.61
N LEU A 17 31.74 -12.21 8.03
CA LEU A 17 31.33 -13.36 7.21
C LEU A 17 29.83 -13.36 6.91
N ASP A 18 29.00 -12.80 7.80
CA ASP A 18 27.55 -12.70 7.61
C ASP A 18 27.18 -11.38 6.92
N GLY A 19 26.29 -11.49 5.94
CA GLY A 19 25.93 -10.39 5.04
C GLY A 19 26.95 -10.15 3.93
N ASN A 20 26.51 -9.46 2.88
CA ASN A 20 27.37 -9.10 1.75
C ASN A 20 27.42 -7.58 1.61
N LEU A 21 28.62 -7.03 1.38
CA LEU A 21 28.82 -5.61 1.11
C LEU A 21 30.00 -5.39 0.16
N SER A 22 29.73 -4.82 -1.01
CA SER A 22 30.75 -4.43 -1.98
C SER A 22 30.29 -3.30 -2.88
N ILE A 23 31.24 -2.62 -3.53
CA ILE A 23 30.93 -1.62 -4.57
C ILE A 23 30.33 -2.30 -5.81
N GLU A 24 30.89 -3.45 -6.21
CA GLU A 24 30.56 -4.16 -7.45
C GLU A 24 29.19 -4.87 -7.38
N PHE A 25 28.84 -5.45 -6.23
CA PHE A 25 27.63 -6.26 -6.03
C PHE A 25 26.67 -5.71 -4.97
N GLY A 26 26.99 -4.56 -4.37
CA GLY A 26 26.13 -3.92 -3.38
C GLY A 26 25.94 -4.81 -2.16
N PHE A 27 24.71 -5.28 -1.96
CA PHE A 27 24.32 -6.14 -0.85
C PHE A 27 24.23 -7.63 -1.21
N LEU A 28 24.67 -8.01 -2.41
CA LEU A 28 24.69 -9.37 -2.93
C LEU A 28 26.12 -9.97 -2.88
N PRO A 29 26.26 -11.31 -2.89
CA PRO A 29 27.57 -11.94 -2.82
C PRO A 29 28.42 -11.63 -4.05
N LYS A 30 29.75 -11.61 -3.89
CA LYS A 30 30.69 -11.36 -5.01
C LYS A 30 30.81 -12.53 -5.98
N GLU A 31 30.44 -13.72 -5.52
CA GLU A 31 30.44 -14.95 -6.30
C GLU A 31 29.03 -15.53 -6.29
N GLU A 32 28.67 -16.23 -7.37
CA GLU A 32 27.38 -16.89 -7.46
C GLU A 32 27.23 -17.93 -6.34
N PRO A 33 26.14 -17.92 -5.55
CA PRO A 33 25.91 -18.94 -4.55
C PRO A 33 25.87 -20.33 -5.19
N SER A 34 26.59 -21.27 -4.58
CA SER A 34 26.68 -22.65 -5.05
C SER A 34 26.61 -23.63 -3.88
N GLN A 35 26.40 -24.91 -4.20
CA GLN A 35 26.61 -26.00 -3.24
C GLN A 35 28.07 -26.04 -2.83
N THR A 36 28.32 -26.45 -1.58
CA THR A 36 29.70 -26.52 -1.08
C THR A 36 30.37 -27.80 -1.55
N ASN A 37 31.69 -27.75 -1.74
CA ASN A 37 32.51 -28.95 -1.92
C ASN A 37 32.96 -29.56 -0.57
N ASN A 38 32.45 -29.03 0.56
CA ASN A 38 32.77 -29.50 1.88
C ASN A 38 32.01 -30.80 2.19
N GLU A 39 32.73 -31.92 2.18
CA GLU A 39 32.17 -33.26 2.45
C GLU A 39 31.41 -33.35 3.79
N ALA A 40 31.72 -32.50 4.78
CA ALA A 40 30.98 -32.49 6.04
C ALA A 40 29.53 -32.00 5.90
N LEU A 41 29.21 -31.20 4.88
CA LEU A 41 27.87 -30.67 4.62
C LEU A 41 27.09 -31.45 3.56
N LYS A 42 27.72 -32.41 2.90
CA LYS A 42 27.15 -33.10 1.75
C LYS A 42 25.81 -33.77 2.05
N GLU A 43 25.74 -34.59 3.10
CA GLU A 43 24.50 -35.26 3.53
C GLU A 43 23.37 -34.26 3.85
N TRP A 44 23.75 -33.13 4.45
CA TRP A 44 22.80 -32.07 4.83
C TRP A 44 22.23 -31.36 3.60
N GLU A 45 23.07 -31.09 2.59
CA GLU A 45 22.64 -30.52 1.31
C GLU A 45 21.80 -31.50 0.49
N GLU A 46 22.18 -32.78 0.45
CA GLU A 46 21.40 -33.85 -0.20
C GLU A 46 20.00 -33.96 0.43
N LEU A 47 19.87 -33.81 1.75
CA LEU A 47 18.56 -33.75 2.40
C LEU A 47 17.79 -32.48 2.00
N CYS A 48 18.44 -31.32 1.94
CA CYS A 48 17.82 -30.08 1.45
C CYS A 48 17.25 -30.22 0.02
N GLU A 49 17.92 -30.94 -0.87
CA GLU A 49 17.40 -31.19 -2.22
C GLU A 49 16.11 -32.01 -2.22
N ARG A 50 15.94 -32.90 -1.24
CA ARG A 50 14.74 -33.76 -1.07
C ARG A 50 13.59 -33.07 -0.33
N ILE A 51 13.83 -31.96 0.38
CA ILE A 51 12.81 -31.22 1.15
C ILE A 51 11.50 -30.95 0.37
N PRO A 52 11.53 -30.50 -0.91
CA PRO A 52 10.30 -30.31 -1.69
C PRO A 52 9.44 -31.57 -1.82
N GLU A 53 10.06 -32.76 -1.91
CA GLU A 53 9.38 -34.05 -2.01
C GLU A 53 8.78 -34.52 -0.68
N LEU A 54 9.38 -34.06 0.42
CA LEU A 54 9.00 -34.42 1.78
C LEU A 54 7.95 -33.45 2.36
N TYR A 55 7.69 -32.30 1.71
CA TYR A 55 6.82 -31.25 2.25
C TYR A 55 5.45 -31.73 2.76
N PHE A 56 4.79 -32.61 2.01
CA PHE A 56 3.47 -33.14 2.37
C PHE A 56 3.51 -34.40 3.22
N LYS A 57 4.70 -34.92 3.51
CA LYS A 57 4.90 -36.16 4.26
C LYS A 57 5.35 -35.82 5.67
N ASP A 58 4.89 -36.58 6.66
CA ASP A 58 5.35 -36.45 8.05
C ASP A 58 6.76 -37.09 8.25
N GLN A 59 7.50 -37.30 7.15
CA GLN A 59 8.82 -37.96 7.13
C GLN A 59 9.99 -36.99 7.31
N SER A 60 9.75 -35.68 7.19
CA SER A 60 10.83 -34.68 7.24
C SER A 60 11.49 -34.61 8.61
N GLN A 61 10.68 -34.75 9.67
CA GLN A 61 11.17 -34.76 11.04
C GLN A 61 12.09 -35.95 11.29
N GLU A 62 11.68 -37.15 10.87
CA GLU A 62 12.47 -38.38 11.01
C GLU A 62 13.79 -38.32 10.23
N GLU A 63 13.77 -37.84 8.98
CA GLU A 63 15.00 -37.70 8.17
C GLU A 63 15.98 -36.68 8.78
N ILE A 64 15.47 -35.58 9.34
CA ILE A 64 16.30 -34.57 10.03
C ILE A 64 16.87 -35.12 11.34
N GLU A 65 16.08 -35.87 12.11
CA GLU A 65 16.51 -36.50 13.37
C GLU A 65 17.60 -37.56 13.16
N ASN A 66 17.60 -38.21 11.99
CA ASN A 66 18.55 -39.27 11.63
C ASN A 66 19.82 -38.76 10.93
N LEU A 67 19.98 -37.43 10.74
CA LEU A 67 21.20 -36.87 10.15
C LEU A 67 22.46 -37.27 10.92
N THR A 68 23.56 -37.50 10.21
CA THR A 68 24.86 -37.62 10.87
C THR A 68 25.24 -36.30 11.55
N PRO A 69 25.69 -36.31 12.83
CA PRO A 69 26.16 -35.11 13.51
C PRO A 69 27.24 -34.36 12.71
N LEU A 70 27.06 -33.05 12.57
CA LEU A 70 27.96 -32.22 11.77
C LEU A 70 29.34 -32.08 12.45
N TYR A 71 30.40 -32.37 11.69
CA TYR A 71 31.78 -32.11 12.10
C TYR A 71 32.10 -30.61 12.02
N ILE A 72 31.64 -29.84 13.00
CA ILE A 72 31.64 -28.37 12.98
C ILE A 72 33.01 -27.71 12.81
N ASP A 73 34.10 -28.37 13.22
CA ASP A 73 35.47 -27.88 13.08
C ASP A 73 35.96 -27.89 11.61
N LYS A 74 35.26 -28.62 10.74
CA LYS A 74 35.53 -28.65 9.29
C LYS A 74 34.83 -27.52 8.54
N ILE A 75 33.91 -26.79 9.19
CA ILE A 75 33.15 -25.71 8.57
C ILE A 75 33.86 -24.38 8.82
N LYS A 76 34.38 -23.75 7.76
CA LYS A 76 35.23 -22.55 7.85
C LYS A 76 34.91 -21.57 6.72
N GLY A 77 35.22 -20.29 6.95
CA GLY A 77 35.04 -19.25 5.93
C GLY A 77 33.61 -19.20 5.41
N GLN A 78 33.44 -19.17 4.09
CA GLN A 78 32.12 -19.11 3.45
C GLN A 78 31.27 -20.37 3.64
N ASP A 79 31.86 -21.52 3.99
CA ASP A 79 31.07 -22.72 4.32
C ASP A 79 30.20 -22.50 5.56
N ILE A 80 30.54 -21.53 6.43
CA ILE A 80 29.75 -21.20 7.62
C ILE A 80 28.40 -20.60 7.22
N THR A 81 28.38 -19.61 6.31
CA THR A 81 27.11 -19.02 5.85
C THR A 81 26.28 -20.05 5.10
N ARG A 82 26.93 -20.92 4.31
CA ARG A 82 26.24 -22.01 3.61
C ARG A 82 25.61 -23.02 4.57
N ALA A 83 26.36 -23.48 5.58
CA ALA A 83 25.87 -24.39 6.62
C ALA A 83 24.65 -23.80 7.35
N VAL A 84 24.72 -22.52 7.73
CA VAL A 84 23.62 -21.84 8.42
C VAL A 84 22.39 -21.72 7.52
N SER A 85 22.55 -21.43 6.23
CA SER A 85 21.42 -21.44 5.28
C SER A 85 20.76 -22.81 5.17
N VAL A 86 21.56 -23.88 5.07
CA VAL A 86 21.09 -25.28 5.03
C VAL A 86 20.32 -25.62 6.32
N MET A 87 20.90 -25.37 7.49
CA MET A 87 20.24 -25.61 8.78
C MET A 87 18.94 -24.82 8.94
N SER A 88 18.92 -23.56 8.50
CA SER A 88 17.72 -22.72 8.59
C SER A 88 16.56 -23.26 7.74
N LEU A 89 16.86 -23.82 6.57
CA LEU A 89 15.86 -24.48 5.72
C LEU A 89 15.34 -25.76 6.39
N LEU A 90 16.24 -26.59 6.92
CA LEU A 90 15.86 -27.82 7.62
C LEU A 90 15.04 -27.53 8.88
N ALA A 91 15.36 -26.47 9.63
CA ALA A 91 14.57 -26.04 10.78
C ALA A 91 13.15 -25.61 10.38
N SER A 92 13.02 -24.78 9.34
CA SER A 92 11.73 -24.39 8.77
C SER A 92 10.94 -25.61 8.30
N ALA A 93 11.60 -26.58 7.66
CA ALA A 93 10.99 -27.84 7.26
C ALA A 93 10.52 -28.66 8.46
N TYR A 94 11.35 -28.83 9.49
CA TYR A 94 11.01 -29.56 10.72
C TYR A 94 9.75 -29.01 11.38
N TRP A 95 9.62 -27.68 11.47
CA TRP A 95 8.46 -27.03 12.07
C TRP A 95 7.21 -27.07 11.19
N ARG A 96 7.34 -26.96 9.85
CA ARG A 96 6.21 -26.68 8.95
C ARG A 96 5.78 -27.84 8.07
N HIS A 97 6.62 -28.85 7.88
CA HIS A 97 6.26 -30.03 7.08
C HIS A 97 5.23 -30.89 7.80
N GLY A 98 4.49 -31.64 6.98
CA GLY A 98 3.43 -32.52 7.46
C GLY A 98 2.04 -31.89 7.42
N THR A 99 1.03 -32.74 7.20
CA THR A 99 -0.35 -32.29 6.96
C THR A 99 -0.97 -31.61 8.19
N LYS A 100 -0.57 -32.06 9.39
CA LYS A 100 -1.00 -31.51 10.68
C LYS A 100 -0.53 -30.07 10.89
N ASN A 101 0.71 -29.75 10.52
CA ASN A 101 1.32 -28.45 10.79
C ASN A 101 0.96 -27.39 9.74
N LYS A 102 0.63 -27.82 8.51
CA LYS A 102 0.36 -26.94 7.38
C LYS A 102 -0.94 -26.12 7.49
N PHE A 103 -2.01 -26.72 8.01
CA PHE A 103 -3.34 -26.11 8.06
C PHE A 103 -3.74 -25.60 9.43
N SER A 104 -2.86 -25.77 10.42
CA SER A 104 -3.15 -25.40 11.78
C SER A 104 -2.87 -23.92 12.01
N ILE A 105 -3.69 -23.29 12.85
CA ILE A 105 -3.49 -21.91 13.29
C ILE A 105 -2.23 -21.92 14.16
N ARG A 106 -1.29 -21.01 13.93
CA ARG A 106 0.05 -21.05 14.56
C ARG A 106 0.02 -21.17 16.09
N ASN A 107 -1.00 -20.64 16.76
CA ASN A 107 -1.13 -20.68 18.23
C ASN A 107 -1.84 -21.94 18.75
N THR A 108 -2.21 -22.86 17.86
CA THR A 108 -2.75 -24.17 18.21
C THR A 108 -1.79 -25.30 17.85
N ILE A 109 -0.60 -24.98 17.33
CA ILE A 109 0.44 -25.95 16.99
C ILE A 109 1.43 -25.98 18.15
N GLU A 110 1.48 -27.10 18.87
CA GLU A 110 2.64 -27.46 19.68
C GLU A 110 3.75 -27.89 18.73
N TYR A 111 4.68 -26.97 18.44
CA TYR A 111 5.89 -27.33 17.71
C TYR A 111 6.86 -28.02 18.68
N GLY A 112 7.43 -29.14 18.26
CA GLY A 112 8.52 -29.77 18.99
C GLY A 112 9.76 -28.89 19.04
N GLU A 113 10.59 -29.07 20.06
CA GLU A 113 11.96 -28.56 20.07
C GLU A 113 12.72 -29.12 18.87
N LEU A 114 13.68 -28.36 18.34
CA LEU A 114 14.52 -28.87 17.27
C LEU A 114 15.37 -30.04 17.81
N PRO A 115 15.65 -31.07 16.99
CA PRO A 115 16.52 -32.14 17.43
C PRO A 115 17.94 -31.60 17.59
N LYS A 116 18.63 -32.06 18.64
CA LYS A 116 19.99 -31.58 19.00
C LYS A 116 20.99 -31.65 17.85
N VAL A 117 20.84 -32.65 16.99
CA VAL A 117 21.68 -32.83 15.80
C VAL A 117 21.65 -31.60 14.88
N LEU A 118 20.52 -30.89 14.83
CA LEU A 118 20.31 -29.66 14.06
C LEU A 118 20.52 -28.40 14.92
N GLU A 119 19.98 -28.36 16.14
CA GLU A 119 19.97 -27.14 16.94
C GLU A 119 21.38 -26.73 17.44
N GLU A 120 22.14 -27.67 18.00
CA GLU A 120 23.45 -27.38 18.60
C GLU A 120 24.47 -26.81 17.58
N PRO A 121 24.67 -27.42 16.39
CA PRO A 121 25.59 -26.84 15.42
C PRO A 121 25.06 -25.52 14.84
N TRP A 122 23.73 -25.34 14.74
CA TRP A 122 23.15 -24.08 14.26
C TRP A 122 23.41 -22.92 15.23
N ILE A 123 23.30 -23.16 16.55
CA ILE A 123 23.67 -22.19 17.59
C ILE A 123 25.15 -21.81 17.46
N GLU A 124 26.04 -22.79 17.38
CA GLU A 124 27.48 -22.56 17.35
C GLU A 124 27.92 -21.81 16.08
N LEU A 125 27.43 -22.21 14.89
CA LEU A 125 27.75 -21.51 13.64
C LEU A 125 27.14 -20.11 13.59
N SER A 126 25.93 -19.91 14.12
CA SER A 126 25.32 -18.56 14.22
C SER A 126 26.16 -17.60 15.07
N LYS A 127 26.78 -18.09 16.15
CA LYS A 127 27.73 -17.31 16.95
C LYS A 127 28.98 -16.93 16.14
N ARG A 128 29.51 -17.85 15.34
CA ARG A 128 30.66 -17.58 14.45
C ARG A 128 30.34 -16.53 13.37
N LEU A 129 29.06 -16.38 13.02
CA LEU A 129 28.55 -15.31 12.15
C LEU A 129 28.27 -13.97 12.88
N ASN A 130 28.55 -13.87 14.18
CA ASN A 130 28.22 -12.71 15.02
C ASN A 130 26.72 -12.36 15.06
N ARG A 131 25.84 -13.37 14.99
CA ARG A 131 24.40 -13.17 15.21
C ARG A 131 24.11 -13.06 16.71
N GLU A 132 23.43 -11.99 17.12
CA GLU A 132 23.18 -11.65 18.53
C GLU A 132 21.97 -12.40 19.13
N LYS A 133 20.99 -12.77 18.31
CA LYS A 133 19.79 -13.50 18.74
C LYS A 133 19.97 -15.01 18.58
N ALA A 134 19.17 -15.79 19.30
CA ALA A 134 19.07 -17.24 19.12
C ALA A 134 18.78 -17.58 17.64
N PRO A 135 19.20 -18.75 17.13
CA PRO A 135 19.23 -19.02 15.70
C PRO A 135 17.90 -18.76 15.00
N TYR A 136 17.99 -18.13 13.84
CA TYR A 136 16.86 -17.75 13.02
C TYR A 136 17.25 -17.83 11.55
N GLN A 137 16.25 -18.04 10.70
CA GLN A 137 16.40 -17.91 9.26
C GLN A 137 16.42 -16.42 8.89
N SER A 138 17.55 -15.93 8.41
CA SER A 138 17.71 -14.53 8.00
C SER A 138 17.25 -14.29 6.56
N SER A 139 17.12 -13.02 6.19
CA SER A 139 16.89 -12.61 4.80
C SER A 139 18.02 -13.05 3.86
N TYR A 140 19.26 -13.10 4.35
CA TYR A 140 20.39 -13.63 3.59
C TYR A 140 20.30 -15.13 3.38
N ASP A 141 19.93 -15.87 4.43
CA ASP A 141 19.82 -17.33 4.36
C ASP A 141 18.74 -17.77 3.37
N LEU A 142 17.58 -17.08 3.39
CA LEU A 142 16.44 -17.44 2.56
C LEU A 142 16.50 -16.89 1.14
N PHE A 143 17.08 -15.69 0.95
CA PHE A 143 17.05 -14.98 -0.33
C PHE A 143 18.44 -14.68 -0.89
N MET A 144 19.23 -13.81 -0.24
CA MET A 144 20.44 -13.21 -0.87
C MET A 144 21.58 -14.21 -1.09
N ASN A 145 21.63 -15.32 -0.36
CA ASN A 145 22.59 -16.39 -0.54
C ASN A 145 21.94 -17.69 -1.06
N ASN A 146 20.69 -17.61 -1.55
CA ASN A 146 19.88 -18.76 -1.94
C ASN A 146 19.35 -18.66 -3.38
N PHE A 147 20.22 -18.27 -4.31
CA PHE A 147 19.89 -18.17 -5.72
C PHE A 147 21.01 -18.73 -6.58
N LYS A 148 20.67 -19.09 -7.82
CA LYS A 148 21.62 -19.37 -8.88
C LYS A 148 21.10 -18.84 -10.22
N LEU A 149 21.99 -18.57 -11.15
CA LEU A 149 21.64 -18.22 -12.51
C LEU A 149 21.21 -19.46 -13.29
N LYS A 150 20.33 -19.25 -14.26
CA LYS A 150 20.04 -20.25 -15.28
C LYS A 150 21.29 -20.52 -16.12
N PRO A 151 21.43 -21.73 -16.69
CA PRO A 151 22.60 -22.10 -17.48
C PRO A 151 22.91 -21.10 -18.61
N ASN A 152 24.20 -20.89 -18.88
CA ASN A 152 24.75 -20.01 -19.92
C ASN A 152 24.62 -18.49 -19.67
N LEU A 153 24.29 -18.07 -18.45
CA LEU A 153 24.36 -16.67 -18.06
C LEU A 153 25.61 -16.42 -17.22
N GLU A 154 26.26 -15.28 -17.45
CA GLU A 154 27.39 -14.83 -16.64
C GLU A 154 26.90 -14.17 -15.35
N TYR A 155 27.62 -14.39 -14.25
CA TYR A 155 27.35 -13.75 -12.97
C TYR A 155 27.76 -12.27 -12.98
N ASN A 156 26.78 -11.41 -13.25
CA ASN A 156 26.88 -9.95 -13.17
C ASN A 156 25.52 -9.35 -12.81
N ILE A 157 25.52 -8.12 -12.27
CA ILE A 157 24.31 -7.45 -11.78
C ILE A 157 23.24 -7.31 -12.86
N GLU A 158 23.61 -7.11 -14.13
CA GLU A 158 22.67 -6.95 -15.24
C GLU A 158 21.85 -8.22 -15.52
N ASN A 159 22.43 -9.39 -15.22
CA ASN A 159 21.80 -10.70 -15.37
C ASN A 159 20.98 -11.13 -14.16
N ILE A 160 21.13 -10.47 -13.00
CA ILE A 160 20.35 -10.75 -11.78
C ILE A 160 18.93 -10.19 -11.94
N LYS A 161 18.09 -10.95 -12.63
CA LYS A 161 16.67 -10.68 -12.88
C LYS A 161 15.85 -11.90 -12.54
N ILE A 162 14.64 -11.74 -12.01
CA ILE A 162 13.75 -12.84 -11.64
C ILE A 162 13.62 -13.87 -12.77
N GLU A 163 13.59 -13.44 -14.03
CA GLU A 163 13.45 -14.32 -15.19
C GLU A 163 14.68 -15.24 -15.42
N ASN A 164 15.85 -14.80 -14.96
CA ASN A 164 17.14 -15.44 -15.15
C ASN A 164 17.58 -16.31 -13.97
N LEU A 165 16.84 -16.26 -12.86
CA LEU A 165 17.26 -16.86 -11.59
C LEU A 165 16.40 -18.07 -11.21
N GLU A 166 17.05 -19.01 -10.50
CA GLU A 166 16.46 -20.15 -9.82
C GLU A 166 16.79 -20.13 -8.33
N VAL A 167 15.94 -20.78 -7.53
CA VAL A 167 16.23 -21.00 -6.10
C VAL A 167 17.27 -22.11 -5.98
N LEU A 168 18.33 -21.86 -5.21
CA LEU A 168 19.39 -22.84 -4.97
C LEU A 168 18.89 -23.99 -4.09
N ASN A 169 18.48 -23.69 -2.86
CA ASN A 169 17.83 -24.62 -1.94
C ASN A 169 16.32 -24.37 -1.92
N LYS A 170 15.59 -25.29 -2.56
CA LYS A 170 14.14 -25.20 -2.72
C LYS A 170 13.44 -25.71 -1.45
N SER A 171 12.49 -24.92 -0.97
CA SER A 171 11.52 -25.28 0.05
C SER A 171 10.36 -26.08 -0.56
N PHE A 172 9.90 -25.67 -1.75
CA PHE A 172 8.73 -26.26 -2.42
C PHE A 172 8.95 -26.58 -3.89
N GLY A 173 9.87 -25.88 -4.55
CA GLY A 173 10.12 -26.00 -5.97
C GLY A 173 8.99 -25.47 -6.86
N ASN A 174 8.16 -24.56 -6.36
CA ASN A 174 7.07 -23.95 -7.12
C ASN A 174 7.39 -22.53 -7.61
N GLU A 175 6.64 -22.04 -8.60
CA GLU A 175 6.86 -20.71 -9.19
C GLU A 175 6.68 -19.54 -8.19
N PRO A 176 5.67 -19.53 -7.29
CA PRO A 176 5.57 -18.50 -6.28
C PRO A 176 6.80 -18.39 -5.37
N GLU A 177 7.42 -19.52 -5.00
CA GLU A 177 8.67 -19.54 -4.25
C GLU A 177 9.77 -18.84 -5.05
N ARG A 178 10.00 -19.29 -6.29
CA ARG A 178 11.02 -18.72 -7.17
C ARG A 178 10.81 -17.21 -7.37
N ILE A 179 9.60 -16.79 -7.74
CA ILE A 179 9.32 -15.38 -8.03
C ILE A 179 9.45 -14.51 -6.78
N PHE A 180 8.91 -14.97 -5.64
CA PHE A 180 8.96 -14.19 -4.41
C PHE A 180 10.41 -14.08 -3.89
N TYR A 181 11.16 -15.19 -3.82
CA TYR A 181 12.55 -15.16 -3.33
C TYR A 181 13.44 -14.36 -4.27
N MET A 182 13.35 -14.58 -5.58
CA MET A 182 14.18 -13.85 -6.54
C MET A 182 13.81 -12.37 -6.64
N SER A 183 12.60 -11.97 -6.23
CA SER A 183 12.25 -10.54 -6.17
C SER A 183 13.10 -9.80 -5.14
N PHE A 184 13.40 -10.41 -4.00
CA PHE A 184 14.30 -9.86 -3.00
C PHE A 184 15.72 -9.71 -3.57
N VAL A 185 16.19 -10.69 -4.33
CA VAL A 185 17.50 -10.66 -4.99
C VAL A 185 17.57 -9.56 -6.05
N GLU A 186 16.60 -9.48 -6.98
CA GLU A 186 16.57 -8.45 -8.03
C GLU A 186 16.40 -7.03 -7.45
N ILE A 187 15.60 -6.86 -6.38
CA ILE A 187 15.48 -5.58 -5.66
C ILE A 187 16.86 -5.13 -5.14
N HIS A 188 17.64 -6.03 -4.54
CA HIS A 188 18.95 -5.67 -4.00
C HIS A 188 20.01 -5.52 -5.10
N ALA A 189 19.89 -6.26 -6.21
CA ALA A 189 20.71 -6.04 -7.39
C ALA A 189 20.51 -4.63 -7.96
N ALA A 190 19.25 -4.19 -8.07
CA ALA A 190 18.91 -2.83 -8.51
C ALA A 190 19.46 -1.73 -7.58
N LEU A 191 19.66 -2.03 -6.30
CA LEU A 191 20.21 -1.11 -5.30
C LEU A 191 21.73 -1.13 -5.21
N THR A 192 22.43 -1.98 -5.97
CA THR A 192 23.90 -2.02 -6.03
C THR A 192 24.55 -0.63 -6.17
N PRO A 193 24.06 0.27 -7.06
CA PRO A 193 24.67 1.58 -7.22
C PRO A 193 24.66 2.47 -5.97
N VAL A 194 23.78 2.20 -4.99
CA VAL A 194 23.65 2.99 -3.77
C VAL A 194 24.96 2.98 -2.96
N VAL A 195 25.65 1.85 -2.89
CA VAL A 195 26.89 1.71 -2.12
C VAL A 195 28.00 2.61 -2.66
N GLU A 196 28.21 2.61 -3.97
CA GLU A 196 29.16 3.50 -4.64
C GLU A 196 28.76 4.96 -4.46
N CYS A 197 27.49 5.30 -4.70
CA CYS A 197 26.99 6.67 -4.59
C CYS A 197 27.24 7.25 -3.19
N LEU A 198 27.08 6.44 -2.13
CA LEU A 198 27.34 6.90 -0.76
C LEU A 198 28.81 7.19 -0.50
N CYS A 199 29.72 6.37 -1.03
CA CYS A 199 31.16 6.63 -0.95
C CYS A 199 31.52 7.93 -1.67
N GLU A 200 30.92 8.16 -2.84
CA GLU A 200 31.16 9.36 -3.63
C GLU A 200 30.55 10.63 -3.03
N ILE A 201 29.37 10.52 -2.40
CA ILE A 201 28.77 11.61 -1.61
C ILE A 201 29.69 11.96 -0.43
N GLU A 202 30.20 10.97 0.30
CA GLU A 202 31.15 11.21 1.39
C GLU A 202 32.43 11.92 0.89
N ASN A 203 32.99 11.46 -0.23
CA ASN A 203 34.16 12.09 -0.85
C ASN A 203 33.89 13.54 -1.25
N ALA A 204 32.75 13.82 -1.88
CA ALA A 204 32.37 15.16 -2.31
C ALA A 204 32.18 16.10 -1.10
N ILE A 205 31.47 15.64 -0.06
CA ILE A 205 31.27 16.40 1.19
C ILE A 205 32.61 16.77 1.83
N LYS A 206 33.51 15.79 1.95
CA LYS A 206 34.81 15.95 2.64
C LYS A 206 35.91 16.59 1.79
N SER A 207 35.68 16.79 0.49
CA SER A 207 36.69 17.36 -0.40
C SER A 207 37.02 18.81 -0.02
N GLU A 208 38.31 19.11 0.11
CA GLU A 208 38.83 20.47 0.29
C GLU A 208 39.08 21.19 -1.03
N THR A 209 39.09 20.47 -2.15
CA THR A 209 39.43 21.02 -3.48
C THR A 209 38.21 21.41 -4.29
N LEU A 210 37.05 20.80 -4.03
CA LEU A 210 35.80 21.13 -4.72
C LEU A 210 35.21 22.43 -4.17
N SER A 211 34.83 23.33 -5.07
CA SER A 211 33.99 24.47 -4.74
C SER A 211 32.61 24.02 -4.25
N THR A 212 31.91 24.90 -3.55
CA THR A 212 30.56 24.63 -3.03
C THR A 212 29.58 24.19 -4.12
N ASN A 213 29.59 24.84 -5.29
CA ASN A 213 28.70 24.47 -6.40
C ASN A 213 29.06 23.10 -6.99
N GLU A 214 30.35 22.78 -7.14
CA GLU A 214 30.77 21.44 -7.59
C GLU A 214 30.35 20.35 -6.60
N LYS A 215 30.32 20.64 -5.29
CA LYS A 215 29.75 19.72 -4.30
C LYS A 215 28.25 19.53 -4.51
N PHE A 216 27.50 20.62 -4.72
CA PHE A 216 26.06 20.56 -4.98
C PHE A 216 25.74 19.74 -6.23
N ASP A 217 26.46 19.98 -7.33
CA ASP A 217 26.28 19.23 -8.58
C ASP A 217 26.61 17.74 -8.42
N ASN A 218 27.71 17.43 -7.72
CA ASN A 218 28.10 16.05 -7.45
C ASN A 218 27.05 15.33 -6.61
N LEU A 219 26.59 15.92 -5.51
CA LEU A 219 25.56 15.33 -4.67
C LEU A 219 24.25 15.17 -5.44
N SER A 220 23.83 16.18 -6.20
CA SER A 220 22.63 16.11 -7.05
C SER A 220 22.70 14.92 -8.01
N ARG A 221 23.83 14.73 -8.69
CA ARG A 221 24.07 13.60 -9.60
C ARG A 221 23.96 12.24 -8.88
N TYR A 222 24.59 12.09 -7.72
CA TYR A 222 24.58 10.82 -6.98
C TYR A 222 23.22 10.53 -6.32
N LEU A 223 22.54 11.54 -5.78
CA LEU A 223 21.18 11.40 -5.26
C LEU A 223 20.20 10.99 -6.37
N ASN A 224 20.30 11.58 -7.57
CA ASN A 224 19.48 11.15 -8.70
C ASN A 224 19.81 9.72 -9.18
N LYS A 225 21.08 9.29 -9.09
CA LYS A 225 21.47 7.89 -9.36
C LYS A 225 20.85 6.93 -8.33
N ILE A 226 20.80 7.31 -7.05
CA ILE A 226 20.09 6.56 -6.00
C ILE A 226 18.57 6.52 -6.29
N SER A 227 17.95 7.64 -6.64
CA SER A 227 16.53 7.66 -7.05
C SER A 227 16.25 6.73 -8.23
N SER A 228 17.15 6.69 -9.22
CA SER A 228 17.05 5.75 -10.34
C SER A 228 17.15 4.29 -9.89
N ALA A 229 18.04 3.97 -8.95
CA ALA A 229 18.17 2.64 -8.36
C ALA A 229 16.88 2.21 -7.62
N ILE A 230 16.27 3.10 -6.83
CA ILE A 230 14.99 2.83 -6.15
C ILE A 230 13.86 2.62 -7.17
N LYS A 231 13.83 3.40 -8.28
CA LYS A 231 12.88 3.17 -9.39
C LYS A 231 13.08 1.80 -10.05
N GLN A 232 14.31 1.30 -10.16
CA GLN A 232 14.57 -0.04 -10.66
C GLN A 232 14.14 -1.13 -9.67
N ALA A 233 14.40 -0.96 -8.37
CA ALA A 233 13.88 -1.83 -7.32
C ALA A 233 12.34 -1.89 -7.35
N ASN A 234 11.67 -0.78 -7.63
CA ASN A 234 10.22 -0.75 -7.85
C ASN A 234 9.76 -1.59 -9.03
N ARG A 235 10.50 -1.57 -10.15
CA ARG A 235 10.20 -2.41 -11.32
C ARG A 235 10.35 -3.90 -10.97
N ALA A 236 11.34 -4.27 -10.16
CA ALA A 236 11.51 -5.63 -9.66
C ALA A 236 10.35 -6.04 -8.73
N LEU A 237 9.96 -5.17 -7.79
CA LEU A 237 8.85 -5.43 -6.86
C LEU A 237 7.51 -5.70 -7.57
N VAL A 238 7.20 -4.94 -8.63
CA VAL A 238 5.92 -5.11 -9.35
C VAL A 238 5.86 -6.43 -10.13
N LYS A 239 7.02 -7.06 -10.44
CA LYS A 239 7.07 -8.38 -11.06
C LYS A 239 6.47 -9.48 -10.20
N ILE A 240 6.30 -9.29 -8.89
CA ILE A 240 5.49 -10.20 -8.06
C ILE A 240 4.01 -10.05 -8.45
N SER A 241 3.58 -10.69 -9.54
CA SER A 241 2.31 -10.37 -10.19
C SER A 241 1.23 -11.41 -9.87
N PRO A 242 0.05 -11.02 -9.37
CA PRO A 242 -1.08 -11.93 -9.22
C PRO A 242 -1.82 -12.16 -10.55
N VAL A 243 -1.36 -11.59 -11.66
CA VAL A 243 -2.01 -11.68 -12.97
C VAL A 243 -1.53 -12.93 -13.70
N LYS A 244 -2.43 -13.88 -13.97
CA LYS A 244 -2.12 -15.19 -14.60
C LYS A 244 -1.34 -15.12 -15.92
N ARG A 245 -1.55 -14.07 -16.72
CA ARG A 245 -0.84 -13.84 -18.00
C ARG A 245 0.56 -13.22 -17.84
N SER A 246 0.97 -12.85 -16.63
CA SER A 246 2.30 -12.30 -16.37
C SER A 246 3.38 -13.37 -16.55
N LYS A 247 4.53 -13.01 -17.12
CA LYS A 247 5.71 -13.89 -17.17
C LYS A 247 6.23 -14.26 -15.78
N THR A 248 5.95 -13.41 -14.80
CA THR A 248 6.27 -13.58 -13.39
C THR A 248 4.99 -13.71 -12.57
N PHE A 249 4.06 -14.54 -13.02
CA PHE A 249 2.83 -14.83 -12.28
C PHE A 249 3.14 -15.57 -10.98
N CYS A 250 2.98 -14.87 -9.86
CA CYS A 250 3.10 -15.41 -8.51
C CYS A 250 1.69 -15.62 -7.96
N ASP A 251 1.18 -16.85 -8.09
CA ASP A 251 -0.17 -17.21 -7.62
C ASP A 251 -0.35 -16.87 -6.13
N PRO A 252 -1.27 -15.95 -5.78
CA PRO A 252 -1.46 -15.51 -4.41
C PRO A 252 -2.01 -16.61 -3.49
N ILE A 253 -2.78 -17.57 -4.03
CA ILE A 253 -3.30 -18.72 -3.27
C ILE A 253 -2.15 -19.67 -2.93
N GLN A 254 -1.36 -20.03 -3.95
CA GLN A 254 -0.23 -20.95 -3.75
C GLN A 254 0.83 -20.30 -2.86
N TRP A 255 1.17 -19.03 -3.07
CA TRP A 255 2.07 -18.27 -2.18
C TRP A 255 1.58 -18.26 -0.73
N ALA A 256 0.27 -18.07 -0.52
CA ALA A 256 -0.31 -18.04 0.82
C ALA A 256 -0.18 -19.40 1.55
N LYS A 257 -0.26 -20.51 0.81
CA LYS A 257 -0.22 -21.89 1.33
C LYS A 257 1.17 -22.53 1.35
N THR A 258 2.18 -21.82 0.87
CA THR A 258 3.57 -22.30 0.84
C THR A 258 4.49 -21.23 1.42
N VAL A 259 4.98 -20.33 0.57
CA VAL A 259 6.04 -19.35 0.83
C VAL A 259 5.79 -18.51 2.07
N GLY A 260 4.58 -17.95 2.21
CA GLY A 260 4.39 -16.86 3.17
C GLY A 260 4.32 -17.26 4.64
N VAL A 261 4.35 -18.56 4.97
CA VAL A 261 4.40 -19.07 6.37
C VAL A 261 5.55 -20.04 6.62
N PHE A 262 6.27 -20.45 5.58
CA PHE A 262 7.29 -21.49 5.68
C PHE A 262 8.43 -21.12 6.62
N ALA A 263 8.98 -19.92 6.43
CA ALA A 263 10.12 -19.43 7.19
C ALA A 263 9.74 -18.85 8.57
N LEU A 264 8.47 -18.95 8.97
CA LEU A 264 8.00 -18.43 10.25
C LEU A 264 8.24 -19.48 11.35
N PRO A 265 9.10 -19.19 12.34
CA PRO A 265 9.40 -20.15 13.37
C PRO A 265 8.32 -20.16 14.48
N PRO A 266 8.32 -21.18 15.35
CA PRO A 266 7.46 -21.24 16.53
C PRO A 266 7.66 -20.02 17.45
N ALA A 267 6.65 -19.67 18.25
CA ALA A 267 6.63 -18.40 19.00
C ALA A 267 7.78 -18.24 20.01
N ASN A 268 8.37 -19.33 20.51
CA ASN A 268 9.52 -19.34 21.41
C ASN A 268 10.87 -19.13 20.70
N TYR A 269 10.90 -19.13 19.37
CA TYR A 269 12.10 -18.81 18.58
C TYR A 269 12.07 -17.36 18.08
N THR A 270 13.26 -16.85 17.75
CA THR A 270 13.46 -15.51 17.20
C THR A 270 12.59 -15.26 15.96
N GLN A 271 11.77 -14.22 16.00
CA GLN A 271 10.83 -13.86 14.93
C GLN A 271 11.42 -12.86 13.96
N GLY A 272 10.80 -12.73 12.78
CA GLY A 272 11.02 -11.60 11.88
C GLY A 272 12.27 -11.67 10.99
N GLY A 273 13.06 -12.74 11.06
CA GLY A 273 14.33 -12.88 10.33
C GLY A 273 14.21 -12.73 8.81
N THR A 274 13.07 -13.13 8.24
CA THR A 274 12.77 -13.08 6.79
C THR A 274 11.84 -11.93 6.40
N SER A 275 11.66 -10.94 7.27
CA SER A 275 10.86 -9.74 7.00
C SER A 275 11.57 -8.82 6.01
N GLY A 276 10.82 -8.00 5.25
CA GLY A 276 11.41 -6.90 4.49
C GLY A 276 12.16 -5.88 5.37
N THR A 277 11.78 -5.78 6.65
CA THR A 277 12.43 -4.91 7.64
C THR A 277 13.77 -5.43 8.14
N SER A 278 14.12 -6.68 7.89
CA SER A 278 15.45 -7.26 8.20
C SER A 278 16.32 -7.34 6.94
N THR A 279 16.11 -6.42 5.99
CA THR A 279 16.92 -6.29 4.77
C THR A 279 17.69 -4.96 4.76
N PRO A 280 18.88 -4.90 4.12
CA PRO A 280 19.68 -3.66 4.08
C PRO A 280 18.94 -2.43 3.54
N MET A 281 18.04 -2.63 2.55
CA MET A 281 17.35 -1.55 1.86
C MET A 281 16.68 -0.55 2.81
N VAL A 282 15.86 -1.04 3.74
CA VAL A 282 15.05 -0.16 4.61
C VAL A 282 15.96 0.69 5.49
N HIS A 283 17.02 0.10 6.04
CA HIS A 283 17.91 0.75 7.00
C HIS A 283 18.85 1.75 6.32
N VAL A 284 19.44 1.38 5.18
CA VAL A 284 20.34 2.28 4.44
C VAL A 284 19.58 3.45 3.83
N LEU A 285 18.37 3.23 3.29
CA LEU A 285 17.55 4.33 2.76
C LEU A 285 17.02 5.23 3.90
N ASP A 286 16.60 4.68 5.04
CA ASP A 286 16.24 5.46 6.22
C ASP A 286 17.43 6.32 6.71
N ALA A 287 18.66 5.80 6.65
CA ALA A 287 19.88 6.53 6.99
C ALA A 287 20.19 7.68 6.02
N ILE A 288 20.06 7.45 4.70
CA ILE A 288 20.24 8.50 3.68
C ILE A 288 19.24 9.64 3.88
N CYS A 289 17.99 9.29 4.17
CA CYS A 289 16.91 10.23 4.45
C CYS A 289 17.06 10.91 5.82
N GLY A 290 18.04 10.55 6.64
CA GLY A 290 18.23 11.13 7.97
C GLY A 290 17.08 10.84 8.93
N ARG A 291 16.48 9.64 8.85
CA ARG A 291 15.36 9.26 9.71
C ARG A 291 15.76 9.24 11.19
N LYS A 292 15.00 9.96 12.04
CA LYS A 292 15.27 10.06 13.50
C LYS A 292 14.16 9.47 14.39
N SER A 293 12.91 9.42 13.91
CA SER A 293 11.77 8.91 14.67
C SER A 293 11.31 7.54 14.14
N TYR A 294 10.88 6.68 15.09
CA TYR A 294 10.38 5.32 14.91
C TYR A 294 9.12 5.09 15.76
N ASP A 295 8.24 6.10 15.78
CA ASP A 295 7.05 6.19 16.63
C ASP A 295 5.87 5.35 16.12
N SER A 296 5.81 5.04 14.81
CA SER A 296 4.79 4.12 14.30
C SER A 296 5.09 2.69 14.70
N TYR A 297 4.08 1.83 14.72
CA TYR A 297 4.26 0.41 15.03
C TYR A 297 5.34 -0.25 14.15
N TYR A 298 5.28 -0.05 12.82
CA TYR A 298 6.31 -0.59 11.94
C TYR A 298 7.63 0.18 11.99
N GLY A 299 7.62 1.44 12.44
CA GLY A 299 8.82 2.17 12.83
C GLY A 299 9.53 1.46 13.98
N GLU A 300 8.84 1.28 15.10
CA GLU A 300 9.34 0.56 16.27
C GLU A 300 9.80 -0.85 15.89
N TYR A 301 9.03 -1.56 15.07
CA TYR A 301 9.40 -2.89 14.58
C TYR A 301 10.71 -2.89 13.79
N VAL A 302 10.90 -1.92 12.88
CA VAL A 302 12.16 -1.78 12.12
C VAL A 302 13.34 -1.59 13.08
N SER A 303 13.21 -0.72 14.08
CA SER A 303 14.31 -0.42 15.01
C SER A 303 14.56 -1.54 16.04
N LYS A 304 13.52 -2.09 16.67
CA LYS A 304 13.66 -3.04 17.79
C LYS A 304 13.74 -4.49 17.36
N GLU A 305 13.09 -4.86 16.27
CA GLU A 305 13.04 -6.25 15.80
C GLU A 305 13.84 -6.45 14.52
N GLY A 306 13.73 -5.54 13.55
CA GLY A 306 14.41 -5.63 12.25
C GLY A 306 15.92 -5.40 12.31
N GLU A 307 16.37 -4.29 12.91
CA GLU A 307 17.79 -3.91 12.97
C GLU A 307 18.66 -4.98 13.67
N PRO A 308 18.26 -5.56 14.82
CA PRO A 308 19.09 -6.57 15.49
C PRO A 308 19.29 -7.86 14.67
N LEU A 309 18.41 -8.12 13.69
CA LEU A 309 18.48 -9.29 12.81
C LEU A 309 19.35 -9.07 11.57
N LEU A 310 19.82 -7.84 11.34
CA LEU A 310 20.74 -7.54 10.26
C LEU A 310 22.13 -8.10 10.53
N PRO A 311 22.85 -8.55 9.48
CA PRO A 311 24.26 -8.89 9.62
C PRO A 311 25.10 -7.71 10.11
N LEU A 312 26.16 -8.01 10.84
CA LEU A 312 26.98 -7.01 11.53
C LEU A 312 27.57 -5.98 10.55
N VAL A 313 28.01 -6.40 9.37
CA VAL A 313 28.55 -5.50 8.34
C VAL A 313 27.53 -4.47 7.88
N ILE A 314 26.26 -4.84 7.77
CA ILE A 314 25.17 -3.96 7.35
C ILE A 314 24.82 -2.98 8.48
N LYS A 315 24.79 -3.44 9.74
CA LYS A 315 24.59 -2.58 10.90
C LYS A 315 25.67 -1.50 10.99
N GLU A 316 26.94 -1.89 10.87
CA GLU A 316 28.06 -0.95 10.94
C GLU A 316 28.10 0.01 9.74
N PHE A 317 27.84 -0.48 8.52
CA PHE A 317 27.70 0.37 7.34
C PHE A 317 26.60 1.41 7.52
N THR A 318 25.41 0.98 7.94
CA THR A 318 24.26 1.89 8.16
C THR A 318 24.59 2.95 9.21
N LYS A 319 25.28 2.59 10.30
CA LYS A 319 25.75 3.55 11.30
C LYS A 319 26.73 4.59 10.72
N LEU A 320 27.59 4.19 9.79
CA LEU A 320 28.47 5.13 9.09
C LEU A 320 27.68 6.07 8.16
N VAL A 321 26.65 5.56 7.48
CA VAL A 321 25.75 6.38 6.65
C VAL A 321 24.98 7.39 7.50
N TYR A 322 24.49 7.01 8.68
CA TYR A 322 23.89 7.97 9.62
C TYR A 322 24.89 9.05 10.06
N LYS A 323 26.16 8.69 10.31
CA LYS A 323 27.20 9.66 10.68
C LYS A 323 27.60 10.58 9.52
N LEU A 324 27.39 10.17 8.28
CA LEU A 324 27.58 11.03 7.12
C LEU A 324 26.56 12.18 7.12
N ASP A 325 25.36 11.94 7.67
CA ASP A 325 24.28 12.92 7.85
C ASP A 325 24.03 13.77 6.60
N VAL A 326 23.74 13.10 5.48
CA VAL A 326 23.55 13.75 4.16
C VAL A 326 22.50 14.86 4.25
N LYS A 327 21.39 14.59 4.94
CA LYS A 327 20.31 15.55 5.18
C LYS A 327 20.81 16.77 5.96
N GLY A 328 21.41 16.56 7.13
CA GLY A 328 21.92 17.67 7.95
C GLY A 328 23.01 18.47 7.22
N TRP A 329 23.84 17.83 6.39
CA TRP A 329 24.79 18.55 5.55
C TRP A 329 24.09 19.47 4.53
N ILE A 330 23.05 18.98 3.84
CA ILE A 330 22.28 19.78 2.86
C ILE A 330 21.59 20.97 3.55
N GLU A 331 20.93 20.75 4.69
CA GLU A 331 20.18 21.79 5.41
C GLU A 331 21.08 22.96 5.85
N ASN A 332 22.29 22.64 6.32
CA ASN A 332 23.23 23.60 6.91
C ASN A 332 24.09 24.39 5.90
N GLN A 333 23.79 24.32 4.59
CA GLN A 333 24.56 25.09 3.60
C GLN A 333 24.24 26.59 3.67
N GLU A 334 25.27 27.44 3.73
CA GLU A 334 25.11 28.90 3.75
C GLU A 334 24.71 29.46 2.36
N VAL A 335 25.23 28.86 1.28
CA VAL A 335 24.96 29.28 -0.10
C VAL A 335 23.63 28.69 -0.58
N LYS A 336 22.71 29.55 -1.02
CA LYS A 336 21.36 29.20 -1.50
C LYS A 336 21.12 29.70 -2.94
N ASN A 337 21.92 29.20 -3.88
CA ASN A 337 21.85 29.51 -5.31
C ASN A 337 21.09 28.45 -6.11
N ASP A 338 21.07 28.58 -7.45
CA ASP A 338 20.37 27.63 -8.34
C ASP A 338 20.91 26.19 -8.22
N GLU A 339 22.22 26.02 -8.05
CA GLU A 339 22.83 24.71 -7.81
C GLU A 339 22.38 24.09 -6.48
N TYR A 340 22.23 24.90 -5.44
CA TYR A 340 21.64 24.44 -4.17
C TYR A 340 20.16 24.05 -4.34
N ALA A 341 19.38 24.82 -5.11
CA ALA A 341 17.98 24.48 -5.39
C ALA A 341 17.87 23.12 -6.13
N ASN A 342 18.74 22.89 -7.12
CA ASN A 342 18.82 21.60 -7.82
C ASN A 342 19.19 20.42 -6.90
N LEU A 343 20.06 20.67 -5.91
CA LEU A 343 20.41 19.68 -4.88
C LEU A 343 19.21 19.32 -4.00
N ILE A 344 18.46 20.33 -3.55
CA ILE A 344 17.23 20.13 -2.78
C ILE A 344 16.20 19.35 -3.60
N ASP A 345 15.99 19.71 -4.86
CA ASP A 345 15.06 18.99 -5.75
C ASP A 345 15.49 17.53 -5.94
N SER A 346 16.80 17.28 -6.10
CA SER A 346 17.34 15.92 -6.23
C SER A 346 17.12 15.09 -4.96
N PHE A 347 17.29 15.71 -3.79
CA PHE A 347 17.06 15.06 -2.50
C PHE A 347 15.56 14.79 -2.25
N ASN A 348 14.69 15.77 -2.52
CA ASN A 348 13.23 15.61 -2.44
C ASN A 348 12.73 14.51 -3.38
N ASN A 349 13.24 14.45 -4.62
CA ASN A 349 12.91 13.38 -5.55
C ASN A 349 13.36 11.99 -5.05
N LEU A 350 14.47 11.89 -4.30
CA LEU A 350 14.88 10.64 -3.66
C LEU A 350 13.86 10.22 -2.60
N ILE A 351 13.49 11.15 -1.72
CA ILE A 351 12.49 10.92 -0.66
C ILE A 351 11.17 10.49 -1.29
N ASP A 352 10.67 11.22 -2.28
CA ASP A 352 9.42 10.90 -2.98
C ASP A 352 9.48 9.55 -3.69
N THR A 353 10.62 9.20 -4.29
CA THR A 353 10.80 7.89 -4.92
C THR A 353 10.78 6.75 -3.90
N TYR A 354 11.21 6.99 -2.65
CA TYR A 354 11.20 6.01 -1.58
C TYR A 354 9.85 5.95 -0.85
N THR A 355 9.36 7.08 -0.35
CA THR A 355 8.23 7.21 0.58
C THR A 355 7.02 7.93 0.00
N GLY A 356 7.13 8.56 -1.17
CA GLY A 356 6.05 9.33 -1.80
C GLY A 356 4.95 8.46 -2.41
N ALA A 357 3.92 9.12 -2.97
CA ALA A 357 2.86 8.45 -3.72
C ALA A 357 3.46 7.81 -4.98
N ASN A 358 3.21 6.53 -5.22
CA ASN A 358 3.92 5.67 -6.20
C ASN A 358 5.41 5.39 -5.89
N GLY A 359 5.93 5.81 -4.75
CA GLY A 359 7.25 5.43 -4.26
C GLY A 359 7.32 3.95 -3.86
N PHE A 360 8.51 3.50 -3.43
CA PHE A 360 8.72 2.09 -3.08
C PHE A 360 7.80 1.58 -1.97
N LEU A 361 7.66 2.35 -0.88
CA LEU A 361 6.81 1.94 0.23
C LEU A 361 5.32 1.92 -0.13
N ASP A 362 4.86 2.80 -1.02
CA ASP A 362 3.48 2.80 -1.53
C ASP A 362 3.19 1.55 -2.37
N LYS A 363 4.07 1.25 -3.34
CA LYS A 363 3.96 0.04 -4.19
C LYS A 363 4.05 -1.24 -3.37
N HIS A 364 4.90 -1.26 -2.35
CA HIS A 364 4.99 -2.37 -1.40
C HIS A 364 3.68 -2.54 -0.62
N THR A 365 3.11 -1.45 -0.09
CA THR A 365 1.83 -1.48 0.63
C THR A 365 0.69 -2.02 -0.24
N ALA A 366 0.58 -1.55 -1.49
CA ALA A 366 -0.39 -2.06 -2.45
C ALA A 366 -0.19 -3.57 -2.75
N LYS A 367 1.07 -4.04 -2.80
CA LYS A 367 1.37 -5.47 -2.98
C LYS A 367 0.92 -6.29 -1.78
N VAL A 368 1.26 -5.84 -0.57
CA VAL A 368 0.88 -6.49 0.69
C VAL A 368 -0.63 -6.58 0.81
N PHE A 369 -1.36 -5.49 0.53
CA PHE A 369 -2.83 -5.46 0.58
C PHE A 369 -3.44 -6.59 -0.25
N ASN A 370 -3.00 -6.75 -1.50
CA ASN A 370 -3.54 -7.75 -2.42
C ASN A 370 -3.22 -9.20 -1.99
N TYR A 371 -1.94 -9.49 -1.69
CA TYR A 371 -1.53 -10.84 -1.32
C TYR A 371 -2.04 -11.26 0.07
N LEU A 372 -2.05 -10.35 1.03
CA LEU A 372 -2.57 -10.64 2.37
C LEU A 372 -4.10 -10.73 2.39
N GLY A 373 -4.79 -10.01 1.49
CA GLY A 373 -6.23 -10.16 1.28
C GLY A 373 -6.58 -11.58 0.84
N VAL A 374 -5.94 -12.08 -0.23
CA VAL A 374 -6.14 -13.48 -0.69
C VAL A 374 -5.74 -14.47 0.40
N ALA A 375 -4.61 -14.24 1.08
CA ALA A 375 -4.17 -15.09 2.18
C ALA A 375 -5.25 -15.23 3.25
N THR A 376 -5.88 -14.12 3.65
CA THR A 376 -6.98 -14.08 4.63
C THR A 376 -8.16 -14.92 4.16
N PHE A 377 -8.58 -14.78 2.90
CA PHE A 377 -9.69 -15.56 2.33
C PHE A 377 -9.42 -17.06 2.26
N VAL A 378 -8.16 -17.47 2.05
CA VAL A 378 -7.79 -18.89 2.07
C VAL A 378 -7.43 -19.39 3.47
N GLY A 379 -7.76 -18.64 4.53
CA GLY A 379 -7.60 -19.06 5.92
C GLY A 379 -6.20 -18.85 6.49
N ARG A 380 -5.44 -17.87 5.98
CA ARG A 380 -4.13 -17.46 6.50
C ARG A 380 -4.16 -16.00 6.93
N ASN A 381 -4.13 -15.76 8.23
CA ASN A 381 -4.22 -14.42 8.83
C ASN A 381 -2.86 -13.88 9.29
N GLU A 382 -1.76 -14.27 8.62
CA GLU A 382 -0.38 -13.96 9.02
C GLU A 382 0.44 -13.35 7.88
N SER A 383 1.43 -12.53 8.23
CA SER A 383 2.48 -12.03 7.34
C SER A 383 3.80 -12.78 7.56
N THR A 384 4.74 -12.63 6.62
CA THR A 384 6.11 -13.20 6.73
C THR A 384 6.96 -12.57 7.84
N SER A 385 6.49 -11.52 8.52
CA SER A 385 7.13 -10.96 9.72
C SER A 385 6.73 -11.68 11.01
N GLY A 386 5.81 -12.65 10.94
CA GLY A 386 5.40 -13.45 12.10
C GLY A 386 4.58 -12.68 13.14
N HIS A 387 4.08 -11.48 12.84
CA HIS A 387 3.28 -10.69 13.78
C HIS A 387 1.78 -10.88 13.55
N GLN A 388 1.06 -11.30 14.58
CA GLN A 388 -0.38 -11.65 14.55
C GLN A 388 -1.27 -10.57 15.20
N ARG A 389 -0.95 -9.29 15.02
CA ARG A 389 -1.70 -8.23 15.71
C ARG A 389 -3.18 -8.18 15.30
N TYR A 390 -3.51 -8.63 14.09
CA TYR A 390 -4.87 -8.62 13.57
C TYR A 390 -5.28 -10.03 13.14
N ILE A 391 -6.18 -10.64 13.90
CA ILE A 391 -6.93 -11.83 13.48
C ILE A 391 -8.39 -11.39 13.36
N THR A 392 -8.72 -10.68 12.26
CA THR A 392 -10.07 -10.17 12.00
C THR A 392 -10.44 -10.40 10.54
N LYS A 393 -11.73 -10.25 10.18
CA LYS A 393 -12.20 -10.32 8.79
C LYS A 393 -11.55 -9.28 7.84
N GLU A 394 -10.73 -8.36 8.35
CA GLU A 394 -10.10 -7.25 7.58
C GLU A 394 -8.60 -7.06 7.88
N THR A 395 -7.88 -8.12 8.28
CA THR A 395 -6.45 -8.06 8.65
C THR A 395 -5.57 -7.34 7.62
N TRP A 396 -5.81 -7.53 6.32
CA TRP A 396 -5.03 -6.90 5.26
C TRP A 396 -5.23 -5.37 5.17
N LYS A 397 -6.43 -4.86 5.49
CA LYS A 397 -6.70 -3.41 5.52
C LYS A 397 -5.90 -2.75 6.64
N LYS A 398 -6.00 -3.30 7.85
CA LYS A 398 -5.26 -2.79 9.02
C LYS A 398 -3.75 -2.81 8.83
N VAL A 399 -3.21 -3.90 8.25
CA VAL A 399 -1.78 -3.97 7.91
C VAL A 399 -1.40 -2.90 6.88
N SER A 400 -2.23 -2.67 5.86
CA SER A 400 -2.01 -1.61 4.88
C SER A 400 -2.04 -0.22 5.51
N ASP A 401 -2.98 0.05 6.41
CA ASP A 401 -3.10 1.34 7.10
C ASP A 401 -1.86 1.62 7.96
N GLU A 402 -1.39 0.63 8.72
CA GLU A 402 -0.17 0.74 9.53
C GLU A 402 1.09 0.92 8.68
N LEU A 403 1.17 0.26 7.51
CA LEU A 403 2.27 0.49 6.55
C LEU A 403 2.24 1.92 5.99
N LYS A 404 1.05 2.46 5.71
CA LYS A 404 0.90 3.88 5.32
C LYS A 404 1.29 4.83 6.44
N ILE A 405 0.92 4.55 7.69
CA ILE A 405 1.35 5.36 8.84
C ILE A 405 2.90 5.38 8.92
N ALA A 406 3.56 4.23 8.81
CA ALA A 406 5.01 4.14 8.83
C ALA A 406 5.69 4.80 7.61
N GLN A 407 4.99 4.86 6.47
CA GLN A 407 5.42 5.63 5.30
C GLN A 407 5.30 7.14 5.56
N PHE A 408 4.16 7.61 6.07
CA PHE A 408 3.92 9.02 6.39
C PHE A 408 4.83 9.53 7.50
N GLU A 409 5.16 8.69 8.47
CA GLU A 409 6.13 8.99 9.52
C GLU A 409 7.51 9.39 8.94
N ARG A 410 7.96 8.69 7.88
CA ARG A 410 9.19 9.05 7.17
C ARG A 410 9.06 10.36 6.39
N LYS A 411 7.86 10.70 5.93
CA LYS A 411 7.55 11.94 5.21
C LYS A 411 7.43 13.15 6.15
N LYS A 412 6.86 12.97 7.35
CA LYS A 412 6.67 14.03 8.37
C LYS A 412 8.01 14.68 8.79
N LEU A 413 9.09 13.92 8.75
CA LEU A 413 10.45 14.43 8.97
C LEU A 413 10.91 15.47 7.93
N PHE A 414 10.21 15.63 6.80
CA PHE A 414 10.55 16.59 5.73
C PHE A 414 9.55 17.75 5.62
N ASP A 415 8.29 17.55 6.00
CA ASP A 415 7.26 18.59 5.94
C ASP A 415 7.34 19.58 7.13
N GLU A 416 7.91 19.18 8.28
CA GLU A 416 8.05 20.04 9.47
C GLU A 416 8.98 21.26 9.22
N GLU A 417 9.89 21.21 8.24
CA GLU A 417 10.75 22.35 7.88
C GLU A 417 10.10 23.30 6.86
N ILE A 418 9.14 22.83 6.06
CA ILE A 418 8.33 23.72 5.20
C ILE A 418 7.44 24.61 6.08
N GLN A 419 6.98 24.13 7.24
CA GLN A 419 6.23 24.96 8.19
C GLN A 419 7.10 26.01 8.93
N LEU A 420 8.40 25.76 9.12
CA LEU A 420 9.30 26.70 9.79
C LEU A 420 9.89 27.73 8.81
N ASN A 421 10.13 27.35 7.56
CA ASN A 421 10.62 28.26 6.51
C ASN A 421 9.51 28.95 5.69
N SER A 422 8.24 28.59 5.88
CA SER A 422 7.08 29.36 5.37
C SER A 422 6.62 30.49 6.31
N LYS A 423 7.31 30.71 7.44
CA LYS A 423 7.29 32.01 8.14
C LYS A 423 8.17 33.04 7.42
N SER A 424 8.02 33.16 6.10
CA SER A 424 8.26 34.42 5.40
C SER A 424 6.89 34.99 5.09
N GLU A 425 6.55 36.07 5.78
CA GLU A 425 5.29 36.82 5.72
C GLU A 425 4.68 36.85 4.30
N LEU A 426 3.75 35.94 4.03
CA LEU A 426 2.70 36.18 3.05
C LEU A 426 1.69 37.10 3.75
N LYS A 427 1.84 38.40 3.54
CA LYS A 427 0.72 39.33 3.67
C LYS A 427 -0.33 38.96 2.63
N ILE A 428 -1.15 37.97 2.95
CA ILE A 428 -2.50 37.87 2.41
C ILE A 428 -3.31 38.82 3.29
N GLU A 429 -3.86 39.87 2.71
CA GLU A 429 -4.79 40.75 3.40
C GLU A 429 -5.88 39.88 4.04
N GLU A 430 -6.00 39.96 5.36
CA GLU A 430 -7.09 39.38 6.12
C GLU A 430 -8.40 39.97 5.58
N SER A 431 -9.13 39.19 4.80
CA SER A 431 -10.58 39.20 4.87
C SER A 431 -11.03 37.92 5.56
N GLU A 432 -11.78 38.07 6.64
CA GLU A 432 -12.38 37.01 7.45
C GLU A 432 -13.49 36.26 6.69
N ASN A 433 -13.22 35.77 5.47
CA ASN A 433 -14.21 34.97 4.73
C ASN A 433 -14.19 33.53 5.27
N THR A 434 -15.04 33.30 6.27
CA THR A 434 -15.30 31.97 6.83
C THR A 434 -16.61 31.42 6.29
N ILE A 435 -16.61 30.16 5.87
CA ILE A 435 -17.77 29.44 5.35
C ILE A 435 -18.10 28.32 6.34
N SER A 436 -19.36 28.20 6.73
CA SER A 436 -19.81 27.12 7.63
C SER A 436 -20.07 25.83 6.85
N ALA A 437 -20.11 24.68 7.52
CA ALA A 437 -20.47 23.41 6.88
C ALA A 437 -21.89 23.42 6.26
N PHE A 438 -22.86 24.14 6.85
CA PHE A 438 -24.20 24.26 6.28
C PHE A 438 -24.23 25.14 5.05
N GLU A 439 -23.48 26.24 5.08
CA GLU A 439 -23.33 27.09 3.90
C GLU A 439 -22.66 26.31 2.77
N LEU A 440 -21.57 25.59 3.05
CA LEU A 440 -20.90 24.72 2.08
C LEU A 440 -21.88 23.75 1.42
N VAL A 441 -22.73 23.08 2.20
CA VAL A 441 -23.68 22.07 1.69
C VAL A 441 -24.70 22.65 0.71
N LYS A 442 -25.08 23.94 0.80
CA LYS A 442 -26.02 24.58 -0.15
C LYS A 442 -25.48 24.61 -1.58
N HIS A 443 -24.16 24.58 -1.74
CA HIS A 443 -23.44 24.65 -3.01
C HIS A 443 -23.09 23.27 -3.57
N TYR A 444 -24.05 22.34 -3.53
CA TYR A 444 -23.90 20.97 -4.03
C TYR A 444 -24.24 20.83 -5.52
N ARG A 445 -24.74 21.89 -6.18
CA ARG A 445 -25.21 21.86 -7.57
C ARG A 445 -24.09 22.21 -8.54
N SER A 446 -24.08 21.59 -9.73
CA SER A 446 -23.05 21.80 -10.76
C SER A 446 -22.92 23.24 -11.28
N ASN A 447 -23.92 24.10 -11.07
CA ASN A 447 -23.94 25.51 -11.50
C ASN A 447 -23.59 26.51 -10.39
N ASP A 448 -23.40 26.03 -9.16
CA ASP A 448 -23.02 26.80 -7.98
C ASP A 448 -22.33 25.84 -6.99
N ALA A 449 -21.11 25.46 -7.34
CA ALA A 449 -20.40 24.31 -6.80
C ALA A 449 -19.24 24.73 -5.88
N LEU A 450 -19.34 24.39 -4.59
CA LEU A 450 -18.22 24.52 -3.64
C LEU A 450 -17.69 23.15 -3.20
N ILE A 451 -16.42 23.11 -2.79
CA ILE A 451 -15.79 21.95 -2.16
C ILE A 451 -14.82 22.42 -1.08
N ALA A 452 -14.69 21.67 0.02
CA ALA A 452 -13.67 21.91 1.03
C ALA A 452 -12.51 20.90 0.90
N ILE A 453 -11.28 21.40 1.00
CA ILE A 453 -10.05 20.60 0.98
C ILE A 453 -9.07 21.22 1.99
N ASN A 454 -8.56 20.42 2.92
CA ASN A 454 -7.62 20.83 3.96
C ASN A 454 -8.09 22.11 4.69
N SER A 455 -9.35 22.13 5.14
CA SER A 455 -10.00 23.26 5.83
C SER A 455 -10.16 24.56 5.02
N ASN A 456 -9.92 24.51 3.70
CA ASN A 456 -10.13 25.62 2.78
C ASN A 456 -11.29 25.31 1.84
N VAL A 457 -12.10 26.32 1.50
CA VAL A 457 -13.25 26.17 0.61
C VAL A 457 -12.92 26.78 -0.76
N PHE A 458 -13.30 26.06 -1.81
CA PHE A 458 -13.00 26.39 -3.20
C PHE A 458 -14.29 26.41 -4.04
N GLU A 459 -14.44 27.45 -4.87
CA GLU A 459 -15.48 27.59 -5.89
C GLU A 459 -15.03 26.88 -7.17
N VAL A 460 -15.66 25.76 -7.49
CA VAL A 460 -15.20 24.86 -8.56
C VAL A 460 -16.13 24.79 -9.76
N THR A 461 -17.20 25.61 -9.83
CA THR A 461 -18.22 25.59 -10.90
C THR A 461 -17.59 25.64 -12.28
N SER A 462 -16.73 26.64 -12.51
CA SER A 462 -16.04 26.80 -13.81
C SER A 462 -14.95 25.76 -14.05
N TYR A 463 -14.49 25.08 -12.99
CA TYR A 463 -13.44 24.08 -13.04
C TYR A 463 -13.96 22.66 -13.30
N LEU A 464 -15.24 22.38 -13.05
CA LEU A 464 -15.85 21.06 -13.22
C LEU A 464 -15.55 20.43 -14.59
N GLU A 465 -15.71 21.19 -15.67
CA GLU A 465 -15.47 20.72 -17.05
C GLU A 465 -13.97 20.72 -17.43
N LEU A 466 -13.14 21.46 -16.69
CA LEU A 466 -11.69 21.58 -16.90
C LEU A 466 -10.89 20.58 -16.06
N HIS A 467 -11.55 19.85 -15.17
CA HIS A 467 -10.92 18.88 -14.29
C HIS A 467 -10.26 17.78 -15.12
N PRO A 468 -8.92 17.55 -14.98
CA PRO A 468 -8.19 16.59 -15.82
C PRO A 468 -8.70 15.15 -15.73
N GLY A 469 -9.31 14.77 -14.61
CA GLY A 469 -9.93 13.47 -14.41
C GLY A 469 -11.36 13.36 -14.96
N GLY A 470 -11.91 14.46 -15.50
CA GLY A 470 -13.31 14.59 -15.90
C GLY A 470 -14.21 14.99 -14.74
N LYS A 471 -15.37 15.57 -15.09
CA LYS A 471 -16.38 16.08 -14.16
C LYS A 471 -16.96 15.00 -13.23
N SER A 472 -17.11 13.77 -13.73
CA SER A 472 -17.68 12.64 -12.99
C SER A 472 -16.89 12.25 -11.73
N ILE A 473 -15.62 12.66 -11.62
CA ILE A 473 -14.77 12.37 -10.46
C ILE A 473 -14.98 13.40 -9.34
N ILE A 474 -15.18 14.67 -9.67
CA ILE A 474 -15.30 15.76 -8.69
C ILE A 474 -16.75 15.99 -8.26
N GLN A 475 -17.71 15.80 -9.17
CA GLN A 475 -19.13 16.09 -8.94
C GLN A 475 -19.77 15.36 -7.74
N PRO A 476 -19.40 14.11 -7.38
CA PRO A 476 -19.94 13.46 -6.19
C PRO A 476 -19.60 14.16 -4.86
N TYR A 477 -18.62 15.08 -4.86
CA TYR A 477 -18.11 15.76 -3.67
C TYR A 477 -18.53 17.24 -3.56
N LEU A 478 -19.43 17.71 -4.44
CA LEU A 478 -19.93 19.08 -4.34
C LEU A 478 -20.72 19.28 -3.06
N GLY A 479 -20.47 20.41 -2.40
CA GLY A 479 -21.01 20.75 -1.08
C GLY A 479 -20.38 19.98 0.08
N HIS A 480 -19.20 19.37 -0.12
CA HIS A 480 -18.54 18.53 0.90
C HIS A 480 -17.08 18.86 1.14
N ASP A 481 -16.58 18.41 2.30
CA ASP A 481 -15.16 18.22 2.52
C ASP A 481 -14.70 16.95 1.79
N ALA A 482 -13.87 17.16 0.77
CA ALA A 482 -13.28 16.12 -0.07
C ALA A 482 -11.78 15.95 0.20
N THR A 483 -11.30 16.42 1.36
CA THR A 483 -9.88 16.37 1.75
C THR A 483 -9.29 14.99 1.55
N GLN A 484 -9.98 13.95 2.01
CA GLN A 484 -9.48 12.59 1.95
C GLN A 484 -9.32 12.14 0.50
N GLU A 485 -10.35 12.28 -0.33
CA GLU A 485 -10.37 11.84 -1.71
C GLU A 485 -9.45 12.67 -2.60
N PHE A 486 -9.37 13.98 -2.35
CA PHE A 486 -8.43 14.88 -3.00
C PHE A 486 -6.98 14.47 -2.72
N ASN A 487 -6.65 14.20 -1.46
CA ASN A 487 -5.30 13.80 -1.05
C ASN A 487 -4.93 12.37 -1.49
N MET A 488 -5.90 11.55 -1.89
CA MET A 488 -5.67 10.21 -2.45
C MET A 488 -5.24 10.20 -3.91
N VAL A 489 -5.38 11.32 -4.64
CA VAL A 489 -5.04 11.42 -6.07
C VAL A 489 -3.65 12.04 -6.25
N SER A 490 -2.69 11.23 -6.71
CA SER A 490 -1.26 11.62 -6.83
C SER A 490 -0.99 12.95 -7.56
N GLY A 491 -1.77 13.31 -8.58
CA GLY A 491 -1.63 14.56 -9.34
C GLY A 491 -1.97 15.83 -8.54
N HIS A 492 -2.77 15.72 -7.49
CA HIS A 492 -3.24 16.83 -6.68
C HIS A 492 -2.19 17.36 -5.68
N SER A 493 -1.16 16.55 -5.39
CA SER A 493 -0.04 16.95 -4.54
C SER A 493 1.04 17.77 -5.27
N THR A 494 0.91 17.95 -6.59
CA THR A 494 1.89 18.71 -7.38
C THR A 494 1.76 20.21 -7.14
N ASN A 495 2.88 20.94 -7.20
CA ASN A 495 2.88 22.41 -7.13
C ASN A 495 1.97 23.04 -8.20
N MET A 496 1.77 22.39 -9.34
CA MET A 496 0.87 22.85 -10.39
C MET A 496 -0.60 22.72 -9.99
N ALA A 497 -1.01 21.59 -9.40
CA ALA A 497 -2.37 21.38 -8.92
C ALA A 497 -2.71 22.28 -7.72
N GLN A 498 -1.77 22.46 -6.79
CA GLN A 498 -1.94 23.38 -5.65
C GLN A 498 -2.05 24.85 -6.09
N LYS A 499 -1.22 25.28 -7.06
CA LYS A 499 -1.33 26.63 -7.67
C LYS A 499 -2.59 26.83 -8.50
N LEU A 500 -3.14 25.76 -9.07
CA LEU A 500 -4.40 25.82 -9.80
C LEU A 500 -5.57 25.92 -8.81
N LEU A 501 -5.56 25.09 -7.76
CA LEU A 501 -6.54 25.07 -6.68
C LEU A 501 -6.63 26.44 -5.96
N SER A 502 -5.49 27.10 -5.72
CA SER A 502 -5.47 28.42 -5.08
C SER A 502 -6.22 29.51 -5.85
N LYS A 503 -6.44 29.36 -7.16
CA LYS A 503 -7.23 30.32 -7.96
C LYS A 503 -8.72 30.28 -7.65
N TYR A 504 -9.18 29.16 -7.12
CA TYR A 504 -10.58 28.87 -6.83
C TYR A 504 -10.92 29.08 -5.36
N TRP A 505 -9.95 29.49 -4.52
CA TRP A 505 -10.14 29.66 -3.09
C TRP A 505 -11.12 30.80 -2.77
N VAL A 506 -12.06 30.57 -1.87
CA VAL A 506 -13.09 31.56 -1.47
C VAL A 506 -13.19 31.79 0.04
N GLY A 507 -12.62 30.92 0.86
CA GLY A 507 -12.64 31.10 2.32
C GLY A 507 -12.13 29.90 3.11
N LYS A 508 -12.19 30.00 4.44
CA LYS A 508 -11.88 28.88 5.36
C LYS A 508 -13.15 28.22 5.88
N LEU A 509 -13.12 26.89 5.99
CA LEU A 509 -14.21 26.14 6.61
C LEU A 509 -14.18 26.34 8.14
N THR A 510 -15.28 26.72 8.77
CA THR A 510 -15.33 26.87 10.24
C THR A 510 -15.44 25.52 10.93
N GLU A 511 -14.86 25.41 12.14
CA GLU A 511 -14.89 24.17 12.93
C GLU A 511 -16.32 23.69 13.23
N GLU A 512 -16.45 22.36 13.26
CA GLU A 512 -17.70 21.64 13.52
C GLU A 512 -18.31 22.04 14.87
N ARG A 513 -19.65 22.09 14.93
CA ARG A 513 -20.33 22.24 16.22
C ARG A 513 -20.22 20.91 16.97
N ASN A 514 -19.56 20.90 18.12
CA ASN A 514 -19.37 19.71 18.96
C ASN A 514 -20.65 19.27 19.69
N TYR A 515 -21.67 18.82 18.94
CA TYR A 515 -22.89 18.21 19.48
C TYR A 515 -23.12 16.82 18.85
N PRO A 516 -23.52 15.80 19.62
CA PRO A 516 -23.78 14.46 19.09
C PRO A 516 -24.84 14.40 17.97
N GLU A 517 -25.88 15.24 18.04
CA GLU A 517 -26.94 15.32 17.02
C GLU A 517 -26.41 15.90 15.70
N PHE A 518 -25.44 16.83 15.75
CA PHE A 518 -24.81 17.46 14.60
C PHE A 518 -24.16 16.41 13.66
N HIS A 519 -23.48 15.43 14.26
CA HIS A 519 -22.84 14.32 13.53
C HIS A 519 -23.85 13.40 12.82
N HIS A 520 -25.10 13.37 13.28
CA HIS A 520 -26.15 12.59 12.63
C HIS A 520 -26.69 13.33 11.40
N TYR A 521 -27.01 14.62 11.53
CA TYR A 521 -27.48 15.45 10.43
C TYR A 521 -26.47 15.53 9.28
N GLU A 522 -25.18 15.66 9.62
CA GLU A 522 -24.11 15.71 8.63
C GLU A 522 -24.03 14.43 7.77
N LYS A 523 -24.21 13.25 8.39
CA LYS A 523 -24.22 11.97 7.67
C LYS A 523 -25.40 11.85 6.72
N LEU A 524 -26.59 12.29 7.14
CA LEU A 524 -27.78 12.31 6.30
C LEU A 524 -27.58 13.28 5.13
N LEU A 525 -27.15 14.51 5.40
CA LEU A 525 -26.87 15.52 4.36
C LEU A 525 -25.89 14.98 3.32
N LYS A 526 -24.75 14.40 3.74
CA LYS A 526 -23.76 13.77 2.85
C LYS A 526 -24.34 12.66 1.97
N ALA A 527 -25.28 11.88 2.48
CA ALA A 527 -25.91 10.82 1.71
C ALA A 527 -26.88 11.39 0.65
N PHE A 528 -27.71 12.37 1.01
CA PHE A 528 -28.69 12.98 0.10
C PHE A 528 -28.02 13.73 -1.05
N THR A 529 -27.03 14.58 -0.75
CA THR A 529 -26.25 15.33 -1.75
C THR A 529 -25.45 14.42 -2.67
N ARG A 530 -24.80 13.37 -2.15
CA ARG A 530 -24.08 12.39 -2.97
C ARG A 530 -25.03 11.67 -3.92
N THR A 531 -26.21 11.32 -3.43
CA THR A 531 -27.27 10.68 -4.23
C THR A 531 -27.76 11.62 -5.32
N TYR A 532 -28.02 12.89 -5.00
CA TYR A 532 -28.39 13.92 -5.96
C TYR A 532 -27.33 14.07 -7.07
N ASN A 533 -26.05 14.17 -6.70
CA ASN A 533 -24.95 14.37 -7.65
C ASN A 533 -24.79 13.20 -8.62
N ILE A 534 -25.10 12.00 -8.17
CA ILE A 534 -25.13 10.80 -9.02
C ILE A 534 -26.28 10.88 -10.04
N ILE A 535 -27.48 11.29 -9.61
CA ILE A 535 -28.62 11.48 -10.52
C ILE A 535 -28.35 12.61 -11.53
N ASP A 536 -27.77 13.73 -11.07
CA ASP A 536 -27.42 14.88 -11.92
C ASP A 536 -26.40 14.50 -13.01
N LEU A 537 -25.37 13.73 -12.64
CA LEU A 537 -24.41 13.15 -13.59
C LEU A 537 -25.13 12.29 -14.65
N GLN A 538 -26.07 11.44 -14.21
CA GLN A 538 -26.77 10.53 -15.11
C GLN A 538 -27.68 11.28 -16.10
N LEU A 539 -28.46 12.25 -15.61
CA LEU A 539 -29.27 13.14 -16.45
C LEU A 539 -28.42 13.91 -17.47
N SER A 540 -27.20 14.29 -17.10
CA SER A 540 -26.25 14.97 -18.00
C SER A 540 -25.64 14.03 -19.05
N ASN A 541 -25.44 12.74 -18.73
CA ASN A 541 -24.77 11.76 -19.59
C ASN A 541 -25.72 11.01 -20.55
N GLU A 542 -26.99 10.83 -20.20
CA GLU A 542 -27.99 10.09 -21.00
C GLU A 542 -28.33 10.75 -22.36
N ILE A 543 -27.79 11.94 -22.67
CA ILE A 543 -27.96 12.59 -23.97
C ILE A 543 -26.96 12.09 -25.04
N LYS A 544 -25.89 11.36 -24.68
CA LYS A 544 -24.86 10.93 -25.66
C LYS A 544 -24.84 9.45 -26.06
N GLU A 545 -25.22 8.51 -25.18
CA GLU A 545 -24.95 7.07 -25.43
C GLU A 545 -26.15 6.17 -25.74
N LEU A 546 -27.39 6.67 -25.70
CA LEU A 546 -28.58 5.86 -26.00
C LEU A 546 -28.75 5.46 -27.47
N LYS A 547 -27.79 5.78 -28.35
CA LYS A 547 -27.76 5.29 -29.74
C LYS A 547 -26.79 4.13 -30.00
N SER A 548 -25.97 3.70 -29.03
CA SER A 548 -24.79 2.87 -29.35
C SER A 548 -24.59 1.53 -28.64
N ALA A 549 -25.44 1.12 -27.69
CA ALA A 549 -25.18 -0.12 -26.95
C ALA A 549 -26.39 -1.06 -26.89
N THR A 550 -26.35 -2.11 -27.72
CA THR A 550 -27.13 -3.36 -27.66
C THR A 550 -26.78 -4.25 -26.47
N LEU A 551 -26.19 -3.70 -25.40
CA LEU A 551 -25.80 -4.45 -24.20
C LEU A 551 -26.32 -3.75 -22.95
N ASN A 552 -27.46 -4.28 -22.49
CA ASN A 552 -27.88 -4.39 -21.10
C ASN A 552 -28.47 -3.18 -20.37
N LEU A 553 -29.49 -2.56 -20.99
CA LEU A 553 -30.44 -1.68 -20.30
C LEU A 553 -31.11 -2.36 -19.09
N THR A 554 -31.29 -3.68 -19.09
CA THR A 554 -31.90 -4.44 -17.98
C THR A 554 -31.01 -4.48 -16.73
N GLN A 555 -29.69 -4.56 -16.87
CA GLN A 555 -28.75 -4.50 -15.73
C GLN A 555 -28.64 -3.10 -15.13
N ILE A 556 -28.66 -2.05 -15.97
CA ILE A 556 -28.61 -0.67 -15.50
C ILE A 556 -29.96 -0.27 -14.86
N LYS A 557 -31.08 -0.69 -15.45
CA LYS A 557 -32.44 -0.31 -15.04
C LYS A 557 -32.93 -1.03 -13.77
N ASN A 558 -32.65 -2.33 -13.62
CA ASN A 558 -33.15 -3.11 -12.48
C ASN A 558 -32.29 -2.98 -11.22
N GLN A 559 -30.99 -2.74 -11.38
CA GLN A 559 -30.08 -2.64 -10.24
C GLN A 559 -30.09 -1.22 -9.68
N PHE A 560 -30.05 -0.19 -10.53
CA PHE A 560 -29.71 1.16 -10.06
C PHE A 560 -30.82 1.87 -9.29
N ILE A 561 -32.05 1.93 -9.79
CA ILE A 561 -33.16 2.63 -9.10
C ILE A 561 -33.63 1.84 -7.89
N SER A 562 -33.65 0.50 -8.01
CA SER A 562 -33.94 -0.39 -6.88
C SER A 562 -32.88 -0.26 -5.79
N ASP A 563 -31.59 -0.28 -6.13
CA ASP A 563 -30.51 -0.10 -5.15
C ASP A 563 -30.51 1.33 -4.59
N LEU A 564 -30.82 2.36 -5.38
CA LEU A 564 -30.89 3.75 -4.90
C LEU A 564 -31.98 3.91 -3.84
N LEU A 565 -33.19 3.43 -4.13
CA LEU A 565 -34.33 3.51 -3.21
C LEU A 565 -34.15 2.56 -2.03
N GLN A 566 -33.64 1.33 -2.24
CA GLN A 566 -33.35 0.41 -1.14
C GLN A 566 -32.20 0.92 -0.25
N ASN A 567 -31.18 1.55 -0.79
CA ASN A 567 -30.09 2.14 -0.01
C ASN A 567 -30.58 3.37 0.76
N LEU A 568 -31.43 4.22 0.15
CA LEU A 568 -32.02 5.36 0.85
C LEU A 568 -32.94 4.88 2.00
N ILE A 569 -33.81 3.90 1.74
CA ILE A 569 -34.70 3.29 2.75
C ILE A 569 -33.87 2.62 3.86
N SER A 570 -32.90 1.78 3.50
CA SER A 570 -32.05 1.09 4.47
C SER A 570 -31.23 2.06 5.32
N LEU A 571 -30.75 3.16 4.74
CA LEU A 571 -30.00 4.19 5.46
C LEU A 571 -30.88 4.94 6.45
N LEU A 572 -32.13 5.23 6.08
CA LEU A 572 -33.10 5.88 6.95
C LEU A 572 -33.56 4.93 8.08
N GLU A 573 -33.81 3.66 7.77
CA GLU A 573 -34.18 2.63 8.76
C GLU A 573 -33.06 2.38 9.79
N ASP A 574 -31.80 2.29 9.34
CA ASP A 574 -30.61 2.18 10.22
C ASP A 574 -30.39 3.42 11.11
N LYS A 575 -31.12 4.50 10.84
CA LYS A 575 -31.08 5.76 11.59
C LYS A 575 -32.35 6.01 12.41
N GLY A 576 -33.24 5.01 12.47
CA GLY A 576 -34.48 5.05 13.25
C GLY A 576 -35.68 5.60 12.50
N ILE A 577 -35.50 6.04 11.24
CA ILE A 577 -36.53 6.67 10.42
C ILE A 577 -37.20 5.61 9.54
N SER A 578 -38.45 5.26 9.85
CA SER A 578 -39.19 4.22 9.10
C SER A 578 -40.05 4.84 8.00
N ILE A 579 -39.58 4.81 6.75
CA ILE A 579 -40.39 5.21 5.58
C ILE A 579 -40.93 3.96 4.87
N ARG A 580 -42.26 3.84 4.75
CA ARG A 580 -42.91 2.78 3.98
C ARG A 580 -43.45 3.35 2.67
N PHE A 581 -42.86 2.95 1.55
CA PHE A 581 -43.44 3.16 0.23
C PHE A 581 -44.45 2.04 -0.07
N ASN A 582 -45.70 2.39 -0.37
CA ASN A 582 -46.74 1.44 -0.74
C ASN A 582 -46.82 1.34 -2.27
N HIS A 583 -46.01 0.45 -2.83
CA HIS A 583 -45.62 0.50 -4.25
C HIS A 583 -46.24 -0.62 -5.10
N SER A 584 -47.58 -0.71 -5.12
CA SER A 584 -48.27 -1.70 -5.96
C SER A 584 -47.94 -1.54 -7.45
N SER A 585 -47.95 -0.30 -7.96
CA SER A 585 -47.73 0.00 -9.38
C SER A 585 -46.30 -0.27 -9.87
N TRP A 586 -45.28 -0.06 -9.02
CA TRP A 586 -43.88 -0.39 -9.36
C TRP A 586 -43.61 -1.86 -9.33
N LYS A 587 -44.19 -2.58 -8.37
CA LYS A 587 -44.10 -4.03 -8.34
C LYS A 587 -44.73 -4.61 -9.60
N GLU A 588 -45.89 -4.12 -10.01
CA GLU A 588 -46.56 -4.51 -11.26
C GLU A 588 -45.73 -4.17 -12.51
N PHE A 589 -45.15 -2.96 -12.59
CA PHE A 589 -44.26 -2.55 -13.68
C PHE A 589 -42.99 -3.42 -13.76
N MET A 590 -42.34 -3.70 -12.63
CA MET A 590 -41.14 -4.54 -12.60
C MET A 590 -41.47 -6.00 -12.94
N ASP A 591 -42.63 -6.51 -12.49
CA ASP A 591 -43.13 -7.82 -12.88
C ASP A 591 -43.40 -7.89 -14.39
N TYR A 592 -44.01 -6.86 -14.98
CA TYR A 592 -44.23 -6.75 -16.43
C TYR A 592 -42.89 -6.71 -17.19
N MET A 593 -41.98 -5.80 -16.82
CA MET A 593 -40.67 -5.64 -17.45
C MET A 593 -39.79 -6.90 -17.34
N SER A 594 -39.93 -7.67 -16.26
CA SER A 594 -39.19 -8.93 -16.09
C SER A 594 -39.69 -10.08 -16.97
N LYS A 595 -40.94 -9.99 -17.46
CA LYS A 595 -41.62 -11.03 -18.25
C LYS A 595 -41.60 -10.76 -19.76
N THR A 596 -41.27 -9.55 -20.18
CA THR A 596 -41.24 -9.16 -21.60
C THR A 596 -39.83 -9.30 -22.19
N GLU A 597 -39.66 -10.10 -23.24
CA GLU A 597 -38.36 -10.27 -23.93
C GLU A 597 -38.01 -9.01 -24.74
N LEU A 598 -36.74 -8.57 -24.63
CA LEU A 598 -36.26 -7.29 -25.19
C LEU A 598 -36.30 -7.17 -26.72
N GLU A 599 -36.54 -8.26 -27.45
CA GLU A 599 -36.57 -8.26 -28.93
C GLU A 599 -37.89 -7.70 -29.51
N SER A 600 -38.91 -7.42 -28.68
CA SER A 600 -40.26 -7.06 -29.16
C SER A 600 -40.64 -5.58 -29.04
N PHE A 601 -39.72 -4.68 -28.67
CA PHE A 601 -40.04 -3.25 -28.54
C PHE A 601 -39.73 -2.48 -29.83
N ASP A 602 -40.77 -1.93 -30.46
CA ASP A 602 -40.61 -0.95 -31.54
C ASP A 602 -40.02 0.35 -31.00
N ASN A 603 -39.30 1.08 -31.86
CA ASN A 603 -38.58 2.33 -31.51
C ASN A 603 -39.47 3.38 -30.81
N PHE A 604 -40.77 3.42 -31.12
CA PHE A 604 -41.72 4.32 -30.47
C PHE A 604 -41.88 4.05 -28.96
N ILE A 605 -41.92 2.79 -28.54
CA ILE A 605 -42.05 2.40 -27.13
C ILE A 605 -40.74 2.70 -26.38
N LEU A 606 -39.60 2.56 -27.04
CA LEU A 606 -38.30 2.93 -26.47
C LEU A 606 -38.19 4.44 -26.23
N ASP A 607 -38.70 5.27 -27.15
CA ASP A 607 -38.70 6.73 -27.01
C ASP A 607 -39.62 7.19 -25.86
N GLU A 608 -40.83 6.62 -25.74
CA GLU A 608 -41.75 6.97 -24.66
C GLU A 608 -41.25 6.48 -23.29
N LEU A 609 -40.66 5.27 -23.24
CA LEU A 609 -40.01 4.74 -22.04
C LEU A 609 -38.84 5.63 -21.59
N HIS A 610 -38.01 6.09 -22.53
CA HIS A 610 -36.90 6.99 -22.24
C HIS A 610 -37.41 8.34 -21.70
N LYS A 611 -38.41 8.94 -22.34
CA LYS A 611 -39.05 10.18 -21.87
C LYS A 611 -39.57 10.04 -20.43
N ASN A 612 -40.22 8.93 -20.11
CA ASN A 612 -40.77 8.68 -18.78
C ASN A 612 -39.68 8.38 -17.73
N LEU A 613 -38.63 7.63 -18.08
CA LEU A 613 -37.45 7.43 -17.20
C LEU A 613 -36.75 8.75 -16.86
N LYS A 614 -36.60 9.64 -17.85
CA LYS A 614 -36.05 10.98 -17.64
C LYS A 614 -36.92 11.81 -16.69
N GLN A 615 -38.24 11.74 -16.84
CA GLN A 615 -39.17 12.40 -15.91
C GLN A 615 -39.00 11.84 -14.49
N LEU A 616 -38.91 10.53 -14.32
CA LEU A 616 -38.70 9.87 -13.03
C LEU A 616 -37.38 10.29 -12.36
N LEU A 617 -36.27 10.31 -13.10
CA LEU A 617 -34.99 10.80 -12.59
C LEU A 617 -35.06 12.27 -12.18
N THR A 618 -35.76 13.09 -12.97
CA THR A 618 -36.01 14.51 -12.66
C THR A 618 -36.83 14.65 -11.37
N PHE A 619 -37.85 13.81 -11.17
CA PHE A 619 -38.64 13.79 -9.93
C PHE A 619 -37.80 13.39 -8.72
N GLY A 620 -36.99 12.33 -8.84
CA GLY A 620 -36.07 11.90 -7.79
C GLY A 620 -35.05 12.99 -7.43
N GLN A 621 -34.50 13.67 -8.43
CA GLN A 621 -33.59 14.80 -8.23
C GLN A 621 -34.27 15.94 -7.45
N LYS A 622 -35.53 16.28 -7.79
CA LYS A 622 -36.29 17.34 -7.12
C LYS A 622 -36.65 17.00 -5.67
N LEU A 623 -37.00 15.75 -5.40
CA LEU A 623 -37.26 15.26 -4.04
C LEU A 623 -36.00 15.39 -3.16
N LEU A 624 -34.85 14.97 -3.67
CA LEU A 624 -33.58 15.07 -2.94
C LEU A 624 -33.20 16.52 -2.68
N GLU A 625 -33.36 17.40 -3.69
CA GLU A 625 -33.14 18.83 -3.55
C GLU A 625 -34.01 19.43 -2.44
N ASN A 626 -35.32 19.21 -2.49
CA ASN A 626 -36.23 19.69 -1.44
C ASN A 626 -35.88 19.12 -0.06
N SER A 627 -35.44 17.87 0.01
CA SER A 627 -35.04 17.23 1.27
C SER A 627 -33.77 17.84 1.84
N ILE A 628 -32.79 18.17 0.99
CA ILE A 628 -31.55 18.87 1.38
C ILE A 628 -31.90 20.27 1.91
N ASP A 629 -32.70 21.03 1.16
CA ASP A 629 -33.11 22.39 1.56
C ASP A 629 -33.88 22.37 2.89
N LEU A 630 -34.85 21.45 3.06
CA LEU A 630 -35.60 21.27 4.31
C LEU A 630 -34.68 20.92 5.50
N MET A 631 -33.70 20.04 5.30
CA MET A 631 -32.75 19.68 6.34
C MET A 631 -31.86 20.87 6.74
N VAL A 632 -31.33 21.61 5.77
CA VAL A 632 -30.50 22.79 6.03
C VAL A 632 -31.30 23.85 6.78
N ASP A 633 -32.50 24.20 6.29
CA ASP A 633 -33.38 25.18 6.94
C ASP A 633 -33.77 24.77 8.37
N PHE A 634 -34.05 23.48 8.58
CA PHE A 634 -34.39 22.94 9.89
C PHE A 634 -33.23 23.08 10.87
N ILE A 635 -32.01 22.74 10.46
CA ILE A 635 -30.83 22.78 11.32
C ILE A 635 -30.38 24.22 11.58
N GLU A 636 -30.53 25.13 10.60
CA GLU A 636 -30.25 26.56 10.77
C GLU A 636 -31.26 27.23 11.72
N SER A 637 -32.53 26.84 11.65
CA SER A 637 -33.61 27.43 12.45
C SER A 637 -33.70 26.86 13.87
N ASN A 638 -33.27 25.61 14.07
CA ASN A 638 -33.43 24.90 15.34
C ASN A 638 -32.12 24.24 15.77
N ASN A 639 -31.25 25.00 16.44
CA ASN A 639 -29.94 24.55 16.91
C ASN A 639 -29.93 23.29 17.83
N GLN A 640 -31.10 22.80 18.27
CA GLN A 640 -31.27 21.70 19.25
C GLN A 640 -32.56 20.88 19.07
N ALA A 641 -33.28 20.99 17.94
CA ALA A 641 -34.54 20.25 17.80
C ALA A 641 -34.30 18.73 17.68
N PRO A 642 -35.14 17.89 18.31
CA PRO A 642 -35.00 16.44 18.24
C PRO A 642 -35.21 15.93 16.81
N ILE A 643 -34.48 14.87 16.47
CA ILE A 643 -34.49 14.26 15.13
C ILE A 643 -35.89 13.84 14.65
N ASP A 644 -36.77 13.49 15.59
CA ASP A 644 -38.16 13.08 15.33
C ASP A 644 -38.97 14.16 14.59
N GLU A 645 -38.66 15.44 14.80
CA GLU A 645 -39.35 16.54 14.12
C GLU A 645 -38.91 16.69 12.65
N LEU A 646 -37.60 16.52 12.39
CA LEU A 646 -37.06 16.44 11.04
C LEU A 646 -37.60 15.21 10.31
N GLU A 647 -37.69 14.08 11.01
CA GLU A 647 -38.29 12.86 10.47
C GLU A 647 -39.73 13.10 10.00
N LEU A 648 -40.56 13.78 10.81
CA LEU A 648 -41.94 14.07 10.44
C LEU A 648 -42.04 14.98 9.19
N LEU A 649 -41.15 15.98 9.09
CA LEU A 649 -41.08 16.88 7.93
C LEU A 649 -40.67 16.12 6.66
N LEU A 650 -39.63 15.28 6.76
CA LEU A 650 -39.18 14.44 5.65
C LEU A 650 -40.28 13.45 5.26
N GLN A 651 -40.90 12.74 6.19
CA GLN A 651 -41.99 11.80 5.92
C GLN A 651 -43.16 12.46 5.17
N LYS A 652 -43.52 13.70 5.54
CA LYS A 652 -44.57 14.46 4.85
C LYS A 652 -44.17 14.79 3.41
N GLU A 653 -42.92 15.19 3.20
CA GLU A 653 -42.40 15.48 1.86
C GLU A 653 -42.36 14.21 1.00
N PHE A 654 -41.79 13.12 1.52
CA PHE A 654 -41.74 11.82 0.85
C PHE A 654 -43.14 11.32 0.45
N LYS A 655 -44.15 11.46 1.33
CA LYS A 655 -45.52 11.06 1.03
C LYS A 655 -46.16 11.88 -0.11
N ASN A 656 -45.98 13.21 -0.10
CA ASN A 656 -46.47 14.08 -1.18
C ASN A 656 -45.81 13.73 -2.52
N TYR A 657 -44.54 13.34 -2.50
CA TYR A 657 -43.84 12.90 -3.70
C TYR A 657 -44.23 11.49 -4.14
N GLU A 658 -44.47 10.57 -3.22
CA GLU A 658 -44.96 9.22 -3.50
C GLU A 658 -46.30 9.25 -4.26
N GLU A 659 -47.23 10.14 -3.87
CA GLU A 659 -48.50 10.32 -4.57
C GLU A 659 -48.30 10.73 -6.04
N LYS A 660 -47.43 11.71 -6.30
CA LYS A 660 -47.09 12.17 -7.67
C LYS A 660 -46.32 11.12 -8.48
N LEU A 661 -45.43 10.38 -7.83
CA LEU A 661 -44.64 9.32 -8.45
C LEU A 661 -45.55 8.17 -8.90
N ASN A 662 -46.53 7.80 -8.08
CA ASN A 662 -47.52 6.78 -8.40
C ASN A 662 -48.42 7.20 -9.58
N GLU A 663 -48.82 8.48 -9.66
CA GLU A 663 -49.52 9.02 -10.83
C GLU A 663 -48.67 8.88 -12.10
N SER A 664 -47.41 9.33 -12.08
CA SER A 664 -46.50 9.24 -13.23
C SER A 664 -46.16 7.80 -13.63
N PHE A 665 -46.04 6.88 -12.67
CA PHE A 665 -45.87 5.45 -12.96
C PHE A 665 -47.11 4.83 -13.58
N SER A 666 -48.30 5.22 -13.15
CA SER A 666 -49.56 4.78 -13.76
C SER A 666 -49.63 5.25 -15.22
N GLU A 667 -49.31 6.51 -15.50
CA GLU A 667 -49.26 7.04 -16.87
C GLU A 667 -48.22 6.31 -17.74
N THR A 668 -47.07 5.94 -17.15
CA THR A 668 -46.02 5.18 -17.85
C THR A 668 -46.48 3.76 -18.17
N LEU A 669 -47.16 3.11 -17.24
CA LEU A 669 -47.72 1.76 -17.44
C LEU A 669 -48.85 1.77 -18.47
N ASP A 670 -49.69 2.81 -18.50
CA ASP A 670 -50.75 2.98 -19.49
C ASP A 670 -50.21 3.27 -20.91
N ALA A 671 -49.00 3.86 -21.01
CA ALA A 671 -48.35 4.21 -22.27
C ALA A 671 -47.55 3.04 -22.91
N VAL A 672 -47.10 2.07 -22.11
CA VAL A 672 -46.36 0.86 -22.51
C VAL A 672 -47.32 -0.27 -22.87
#